data_AF-A0A232FHW8-F1
#
_entry.id   AF-A0A232FHW8-F1
#
_cell.length_a   1.000
_cell.length_b   1.000
_cell.length_c   1.000
_cell.angle_alpha   90.00
_cell.angle_beta   90.00
_cell.angle_gamma   90.00
#
_symmetry.space_group_name_H-M   'P 1'
#
loop_
_entity.id
_entity.type
_entity.pdbx_description
1 polymer ?
#
loop_
_entity_poly.entity_id
_entity_poly.type
_entity_poly.pdbx_seq_one_letter_code
_entity_poly.pdbx_strand_id
1 'polypeptide(L)'
;MAKQLCCVVLCSLALASVSSFDISFGDVTEVLKFSREVVTDVLESYHMIKPKRPGDDDTDFPFVKRMEKRLMNHITQVSRKIELFEDRLEHRTEVVLDAILTKVPEREMLESSMHDLWKYLGQVDNLYQNFLHYASAPQRYEQYTMEDFAKNAVSSSLNALPDVLKMIHRLVVPPNWDVDIFHRSILTLLAKNMQCLDDCRERDSAKSRKFENADKKIPSHILSRSTRSKDTRPNAMGLKILLLLSLSVIAAQAARARSKEFTQVDKLRQAILRMDDENQDPMSNSWNKDVSYQHLIKKYKEFGDEMDRQFPNDIEPHLEALNSLWLWARTQSELRSIDGMYMTFRKMQRDLVEKQEPLDIKQWANFARTMLSDANVAIPPALERISDFIVHQYLFVSAYKEASTQICNTQQSPQQLLYNLYNKIALTEIKGYTMMQFSWTLLKLYNIGNFTEEMEQLKQQYAIRTSETLRAVKTAMVFAPREVWKCDPIKHKLDVTYTELKQVFQGYLVNEVDMNPQSTCKENCAYYSYSKVHGCYQNQFCSTQRRCNGKLINCQYIDSDMWVCPSDKSSTRRYEYIEYENGQTFGQKGTCKRPTTKVDSWWRWLFWHCSYCMCTCDDHNSSSDRYFNLRDVTSDVDNNKVVTGVRLKKENQIIHIQIQEGTLLPRGNIDGSSVAWKKIDNYTIIDANVRAGVDYHTIMWEKRAVDLDDLDSPADHLLTGLRFRVIGTHLNLEIQMTPFNFTTGQLIKEKSLWHSHDTTEASEVYDLNGETQQAKKRTELKLNKPDIPTRSVAQAVPDSQTNQYLLFVPTDLGKDAAQSTVPFIDTQSVEPKPPVPISGAGIFHKGRDGFGGFLSLKLITYNFEPQLHSDLPPAPPAIGLSNDVNTM
;
A
#
# COMPACT_ATOMS: atom_id res chain seq x y z
N MET A 1 -49.75 -17.77 -12.91
CA MET A 1 -50.55 -16.78 -12.16
C MET A 1 -49.78 -15.52 -11.73
N ALA A 2 -48.43 -15.46 -11.78
CA ALA A 2 -47.67 -14.24 -11.46
C ALA A 2 -47.80 -13.08 -12.48
N LYS A 3 -48.12 -13.37 -13.75
CA LYS A 3 -48.30 -12.32 -14.79
C LYS A 3 -49.59 -11.50 -14.62
N GLN A 4 -50.66 -12.08 -14.06
CA GLN A 4 -51.93 -11.37 -13.87
C GLN A 4 -51.91 -10.42 -12.66
N LEU A 5 -51.15 -10.73 -11.60
CA LEU A 5 -51.01 -9.83 -10.45
C LEU A 5 -50.20 -8.57 -10.81
N CYS A 6 -49.19 -8.70 -11.67
CA CYS A 6 -48.35 -7.58 -12.11
C CYS A 6 -49.13 -6.59 -12.98
N CYS A 7 -50.01 -7.07 -13.88
CA CYS A 7 -50.89 -6.21 -14.68
C CYS A 7 -51.94 -5.46 -13.85
N VAL A 8 -52.47 -6.06 -12.77
CA VAL A 8 -53.49 -5.41 -11.93
C VAL A 8 -52.88 -4.30 -11.07
N VAL A 9 -51.64 -4.45 -10.60
CA VAL A 9 -50.91 -3.42 -9.84
C VAL A 9 -50.43 -2.28 -10.75
N LEU A 10 -50.00 -2.59 -11.99
CA LEU A 10 -49.62 -1.56 -12.97
C LEU A 10 -50.82 -0.78 -13.52
N CYS A 11 -52.00 -1.40 -13.69
CA CYS A 11 -53.21 -0.70 -14.13
C CYS A 11 -53.87 0.16 -13.04
N SER A 12 -53.66 -0.15 -11.76
CA SER A 12 -54.25 0.64 -10.66
C SER A 12 -53.42 1.88 -10.30
N LEU A 13 -52.12 1.92 -10.64
CA LEU A 13 -51.28 3.12 -10.54
C LEU A 13 -51.44 4.09 -11.73
N ALA A 14 -52.05 3.64 -12.84
CA ALA A 14 -52.19 4.45 -14.05
C ALA A 14 -53.50 5.27 -14.14
N LEU A 15 -54.42 5.17 -13.17
CA LEU A 15 -55.76 5.78 -13.25
C LEU A 15 -56.08 6.82 -12.16
N ALA A 16 -55.09 7.26 -11.37
CA ALA A 16 -55.25 8.42 -10.49
C ALA A 16 -54.50 9.65 -11.07
N SER A 17 -55.29 10.53 -11.69
CA SER A 17 -55.05 11.95 -12.00
C SER A 17 -53.90 12.33 -12.93
N VAL A 18 -54.28 12.55 -14.18
CA VAL A 18 -53.65 13.48 -15.14
C VAL A 18 -53.90 14.91 -14.69
N SER A 19 -52.85 15.73 -14.54
CA SER A 19 -52.71 16.98 -15.30
C SER A 19 -51.37 17.67 -15.01
N SER A 20 -50.76 18.14 -16.11
CA SER A 20 -49.53 18.93 -16.22
C SER A 20 -48.24 18.24 -15.76
N PHE A 21 -47.45 17.75 -16.71
CA PHE A 21 -46.14 18.34 -17.03
C PHE A 21 -45.62 17.73 -18.34
N ASP A 22 -45.37 18.63 -19.28
CA ASP A 22 -44.74 18.40 -20.57
C ASP A 22 -43.26 18.05 -20.32
N ILE A 23 -42.85 16.81 -20.57
CA ILE A 23 -41.44 16.41 -20.50
C ILE A 23 -40.81 16.74 -21.85
N SER A 24 -40.05 17.83 -21.87
CA SER A 24 -39.18 18.23 -22.98
C SER A 24 -38.15 17.15 -23.26
N PHE A 25 -38.02 16.80 -24.54
CA PHE A 25 -37.20 15.74 -25.13
C PHE A 25 -35.69 16.09 -25.15
N GLY A 26 -35.17 16.65 -24.05
CA GLY A 26 -33.80 17.16 -23.91
C GLY A 26 -32.82 16.24 -23.16
N ASP A 27 -33.32 15.37 -22.28
CA ASP A 27 -32.45 14.55 -21.39
C ASP A 27 -32.19 13.12 -21.88
N VAL A 28 -32.90 12.67 -22.91
CA VAL A 28 -32.71 11.32 -23.49
C VAL A 28 -31.50 11.27 -24.43
N THR A 29 -31.08 12.43 -24.97
CA THR A 29 -29.96 12.56 -25.91
C THR A 29 -28.57 12.60 -25.24
N GLU A 30 -28.46 12.98 -23.97
CA GLU A 30 -27.18 12.92 -23.23
C GLU A 30 -26.88 11.52 -22.66
N VAL A 31 -27.90 10.80 -22.19
CA VAL A 31 -27.76 9.41 -21.72
C VAL A 31 -27.46 8.44 -22.89
N LEU A 32 -28.03 8.70 -24.07
CA LEU A 32 -27.72 7.95 -25.29
C LEU A 32 -26.36 8.30 -25.92
N LYS A 33 -25.78 9.47 -25.61
CA LYS A 33 -24.39 9.81 -25.99
C LYS A 33 -23.37 9.18 -25.06
N PHE A 34 -23.64 9.18 -23.76
CA PHE A 34 -22.77 8.56 -22.76
C PHE A 34 -22.66 7.03 -22.93
N SER A 35 -23.79 6.37 -23.22
CA SER A 35 -23.82 4.93 -23.51
C SER A 35 -23.18 4.57 -24.86
N ARG A 36 -23.22 5.47 -25.85
CA ARG A 36 -22.55 5.26 -27.14
C ARG A 36 -21.04 5.45 -27.03
N GLU A 37 -20.54 6.44 -26.29
CA GLU A 37 -19.10 6.69 -26.13
C GLU A 37 -18.38 5.60 -25.32
N VAL A 38 -19.00 5.13 -24.22
CA VAL A 38 -18.44 4.04 -23.39
C VAL A 38 -18.37 2.71 -24.16
N VAL A 39 -19.33 2.45 -25.05
CA VAL A 39 -19.36 1.21 -25.84
C VAL A 39 -18.40 1.26 -27.03
N THR A 40 -18.13 2.44 -27.63
CA THR A 40 -17.08 2.57 -28.66
C THR A 40 -15.66 2.47 -28.09
N ASP A 41 -15.38 2.98 -26.89
CA ASP A 41 -14.05 2.89 -26.27
C ASP A 41 -13.69 1.46 -25.80
N VAL A 42 -14.69 0.66 -25.44
CA VAL A 42 -14.52 -0.78 -25.11
C VAL A 42 -14.46 -1.66 -26.37
N LEU A 43 -15.11 -1.26 -27.47
CA LEU A 43 -15.12 -2.05 -28.71
C LEU A 43 -13.90 -1.81 -29.61
N GLU A 44 -13.22 -0.66 -29.54
CA GLU A 44 -11.92 -0.49 -30.21
C GLU A 44 -10.77 -1.23 -29.50
N SER A 45 -10.95 -1.64 -28.24
CA SER A 45 -9.99 -2.45 -27.49
C SER A 45 -10.09 -3.97 -27.76
N TYR A 46 -11.02 -4.41 -28.60
CA TYR A 46 -11.17 -5.83 -28.98
C TYR A 46 -10.31 -6.26 -30.21
N HIS A 47 -9.68 -5.33 -30.92
CA HIS A 47 -8.82 -5.67 -32.07
C HIS A 47 -7.30 -5.54 -31.85
N MET A 48 -6.84 -5.27 -30.62
CA MET A 48 -5.40 -5.22 -30.30
C MET A 48 -4.87 -6.37 -29.43
N ILE A 49 -5.66 -7.42 -29.18
CA ILE A 49 -5.17 -8.67 -28.59
C ILE A 49 -5.07 -9.74 -29.68
N LYS A 50 -4.12 -9.54 -30.60
CA LYS A 50 -3.54 -10.66 -31.35
C LYS A 50 -2.13 -10.87 -30.83
N PRO A 51 -1.76 -12.07 -30.36
CA PRO A 51 -0.39 -12.33 -29.99
C PRO A 51 0.45 -12.33 -31.28
N LYS A 52 1.49 -11.51 -31.35
CA LYS A 52 2.51 -11.64 -32.40
C LYS A 52 3.91 -11.70 -31.80
N ARG A 53 4.48 -12.89 -32.00
CA ARG A 53 5.85 -13.33 -32.32
C ARG A 53 7.07 -12.51 -31.80
N PRO A 54 8.16 -13.22 -31.43
CA PRO A 54 9.26 -12.64 -30.69
C PRO A 54 10.20 -11.83 -31.58
N GLY A 55 10.64 -10.68 -31.08
CA GLY A 55 11.68 -9.83 -31.67
C GLY A 55 11.16 -8.45 -32.07
N ASP A 56 11.16 -7.50 -31.13
CA ASP A 56 11.55 -6.10 -31.39
C ASP A 56 11.83 -5.42 -30.05
N ASP A 57 12.97 -4.73 -30.00
CA ASP A 57 13.49 -3.95 -28.89
C ASP A 57 12.81 -2.58 -28.79
N ASP A 58 12.85 -2.08 -27.55
CA ASP A 58 12.83 -0.69 -27.07
C ASP A 58 11.69 0.31 -27.34
N THR A 59 11.28 0.86 -26.18
CA THR A 59 10.89 2.24 -25.85
C THR A 59 9.47 2.79 -26.09
N ASP A 60 9.03 3.39 -24.97
CA ASP A 60 8.08 4.49 -24.76
C ASP A 60 6.58 4.26 -25.02
N PHE A 61 5.85 4.08 -23.91
CA PHE A 61 4.40 4.21 -23.85
C PHE A 61 3.99 5.68 -23.60
N PRO A 62 3.34 6.37 -24.57
CA PRO A 62 2.81 7.73 -24.36
C PRO A 62 1.55 7.78 -23.49
N PHE A 63 1.11 6.65 -22.93
CA PHE A 63 -0.14 6.50 -22.20
C PHE A 63 -0.03 6.89 -20.71
N VAL A 64 1.14 6.74 -20.10
CA VAL A 64 1.35 7.07 -18.67
C VAL A 64 1.26 8.59 -18.43
N LYS A 65 1.75 9.40 -19.38
CA LYS A 65 1.83 10.86 -19.27
C LYS A 65 0.48 11.61 -19.33
N ARG A 66 -0.56 11.01 -19.91
CA ARG A 66 -1.90 11.65 -19.99
C ARG A 66 -2.81 11.28 -18.81
N MET A 67 -2.61 10.11 -18.22
CA MET A 67 -3.38 9.66 -17.04
C MET A 67 -2.92 10.40 -15.78
N GLU A 68 -1.61 10.63 -15.64
CA GLU A 68 -1.00 11.40 -14.54
C GLU A 68 -1.48 12.86 -14.49
N LYS A 69 -1.60 13.51 -15.66
CA LYS A 69 -2.00 14.93 -15.78
C LYS A 69 -3.50 15.16 -15.49
N ARG A 70 -4.36 14.17 -15.72
CA ARG A 70 -5.80 14.26 -15.38
C ARG A 70 -6.08 13.88 -13.92
N LEU A 71 -5.34 12.92 -13.35
CA LEU A 71 -5.44 12.58 -11.93
C LEU A 71 -4.99 13.75 -11.03
N MET A 72 -3.86 14.40 -11.35
CA MET A 72 -3.37 15.51 -10.53
C MET A 72 -4.31 16.71 -10.52
N ASN A 73 -4.91 17.08 -11.66
CA ASN A 73 -5.89 18.17 -11.70
C ASN A 73 -7.17 17.88 -10.90
N HIS A 74 -7.57 16.61 -10.79
CA HIS A 74 -8.72 16.20 -9.98
C HIS A 74 -8.39 16.19 -8.48
N ILE A 75 -7.18 15.76 -8.09
CA ILE A 75 -6.74 15.77 -6.69
C ILE A 75 -6.60 17.22 -6.18
N THR A 76 -6.06 18.14 -6.98
CA THR A 76 -5.94 19.56 -6.57
C THR A 76 -7.30 20.27 -6.45
N GLN A 77 -8.30 19.89 -7.26
CA GLN A 77 -9.67 20.40 -7.14
C GLN A 77 -10.41 19.84 -5.92
N VAL A 78 -10.08 18.63 -5.48
CA VAL A 78 -10.69 17.98 -4.31
C VAL A 78 -10.10 18.54 -3.01
N SER A 79 -8.77 18.73 -2.91
CA SER A 79 -8.15 19.35 -1.73
C SER A 79 -8.64 20.79 -1.47
N ARG A 80 -8.83 21.59 -2.52
CA ARG A 80 -9.33 22.98 -2.39
C ARG A 80 -10.79 23.05 -1.95
N LYS A 81 -11.56 21.99 -2.16
CA LYS A 81 -12.94 21.85 -1.67
C LYS A 81 -13.01 21.39 -0.22
N ILE A 82 -11.98 20.69 0.26
CA ILE A 82 -11.86 20.24 1.66
C ILE A 82 -11.50 21.41 2.59
N GLU A 83 -10.58 22.30 2.18
CA GLU A 83 -10.24 23.52 2.95
C GLU A 83 -11.43 24.48 3.10
N LEU A 84 -12.32 24.56 2.10
CA LEU A 84 -13.57 25.34 2.17
C LEU A 84 -14.68 24.66 3.00
N PHE A 85 -14.47 23.41 3.41
CA PHE A 85 -15.40 22.60 4.20
C PHE A 85 -15.02 22.57 5.69
N GLU A 86 -13.72 22.68 6.03
CA GLU A 86 -13.22 22.76 7.41
C GLU A 86 -13.66 24.06 8.10
N ASP A 87 -13.66 25.19 7.40
CA ASP A 87 -14.08 26.50 7.94
C ASP A 87 -15.59 26.58 8.28
N ARG A 88 -16.37 25.58 7.82
CA ARG A 88 -17.83 25.51 8.00
C ARG A 88 -18.27 24.53 9.09
N LEU A 89 -17.33 23.75 9.65
CA LEU A 89 -17.59 22.71 10.66
C LEU A 89 -17.62 23.25 12.09
N GLU A 90 -17.06 24.42 12.36
CA GLU A 90 -16.96 24.99 13.72
C GLU A 90 -18.30 25.52 14.27
N HIS A 91 -19.37 25.55 13.46
CA HIS A 91 -20.70 26.06 13.85
C HIS A 91 -21.85 25.04 13.74
N ARG A 92 -21.57 23.74 13.65
CA ARG A 92 -22.60 22.69 13.44
C ARG A 92 -22.54 21.51 14.42
N THR A 93 -21.93 21.67 15.58
CA THR A 93 -21.68 20.55 16.51
C THR A 93 -22.98 19.94 17.07
N GLU A 94 -24.07 20.70 17.22
CA GLU A 94 -25.35 20.18 17.73
C GLU A 94 -26.23 19.51 16.64
N VAL A 95 -26.16 19.97 15.39
CA VAL A 95 -26.92 19.39 14.26
C VAL A 95 -26.26 18.11 13.73
N VAL A 96 -24.92 18.03 13.82
CA VAL A 96 -24.17 16.83 13.47
C VAL A 96 -24.44 15.70 14.45
N LEU A 97 -24.58 16.01 15.75
CA LEU A 97 -24.89 15.00 16.77
C LEU A 97 -26.28 14.38 16.57
N ASP A 98 -27.29 15.20 16.24
CA ASP A 98 -28.65 14.72 15.95
C ASP A 98 -28.72 13.91 14.64
N ALA A 99 -28.00 14.34 13.60
CA ALA A 99 -27.88 13.59 12.35
C ALA A 99 -27.11 12.27 12.50
N ILE A 100 -26.11 12.22 13.39
CA ILE A 100 -25.39 10.97 13.72
C ILE A 100 -26.30 10.01 14.48
N LEU A 101 -27.05 10.50 15.47
CA LEU A 101 -27.92 9.67 16.31
C LEU A 101 -29.16 9.14 15.58
N THR A 102 -29.62 9.81 14.52
CA THR A 102 -30.83 9.41 13.77
C THR A 102 -30.54 8.77 12.40
N LYS A 103 -29.53 9.23 11.65
CA LYS A 103 -29.31 8.76 10.26
C LYS A 103 -28.33 7.59 10.15
N VAL A 104 -27.38 7.44 11.06
CA VAL A 104 -26.42 6.33 11.05
C VAL A 104 -27.12 4.98 11.26
N PRO A 105 -28.06 4.82 12.22
CA PRO A 105 -28.77 3.54 12.40
C PRO A 105 -29.65 3.17 11.19
N GLU A 106 -30.31 4.14 10.54
CA GLU A 106 -31.15 3.88 9.37
C GLU A 106 -30.35 3.49 8.13
N ARG A 107 -29.14 4.05 7.97
CA ARG A 107 -28.21 3.67 6.90
C ARG A 107 -27.61 2.28 7.13
N GLU A 108 -27.20 1.97 8.36
CA GLU A 108 -26.77 0.63 8.78
C GLU A 108 -27.86 -0.41 8.51
N MET A 109 -29.12 -0.12 8.85
CA MET A 109 -30.25 -1.02 8.58
C MET A 109 -30.49 -1.23 7.08
N LEU A 110 -30.34 -0.19 6.25
CA LEU A 110 -30.46 -0.32 4.80
C LEU A 110 -29.31 -1.15 4.21
N GLU A 111 -28.07 -0.88 4.60
CA GLU A 111 -26.90 -1.65 4.16
C GLU A 111 -27.01 -3.12 4.58
N SER A 112 -27.43 -3.39 5.82
CA SER A 112 -27.72 -4.75 6.32
C SER A 112 -28.85 -5.43 5.55
N SER A 113 -29.96 -4.75 5.29
CA SER A 113 -31.10 -5.35 4.57
C SER A 113 -30.76 -5.61 3.10
N MET A 114 -30.03 -4.69 2.45
CA MET A 114 -29.53 -4.90 1.09
C MET A 114 -28.52 -6.04 1.03
N HIS A 115 -27.71 -6.24 2.08
CA HIS A 115 -26.82 -7.39 2.19
C HIS A 115 -27.59 -8.72 2.26
N ASP A 116 -28.60 -8.80 3.12
CA ASP A 116 -29.44 -10.00 3.23
C ASP A 116 -30.14 -10.30 1.90
N LEU A 117 -30.62 -9.26 1.20
CA LEU A 117 -31.23 -9.42 -0.11
C LEU A 117 -30.24 -9.98 -1.12
N TRP A 118 -29.03 -9.42 -1.18
CA TRP A 118 -27.97 -9.90 -2.06
C TRP A 118 -27.56 -11.35 -1.75
N LYS A 119 -27.47 -11.72 -0.46
CA LYS A 119 -27.20 -13.09 -0.03
C LYS A 119 -28.25 -14.06 -0.58
N TYR A 120 -29.53 -13.74 -0.43
CA TYR A 120 -30.61 -14.60 -0.91
C TYR A 120 -30.69 -14.63 -2.45
N LEU A 121 -30.45 -13.50 -3.13
CA LEU A 121 -30.41 -13.47 -4.60
C LEU A 121 -29.27 -14.34 -5.15
N GLY A 122 -28.08 -14.29 -4.56
CA GLY A 122 -26.96 -15.16 -4.94
C GLY A 122 -27.27 -16.65 -4.72
N GLN A 123 -27.96 -16.99 -3.63
CA GLN A 123 -28.42 -18.37 -3.40
C GLN A 123 -29.41 -18.84 -4.48
N VAL A 124 -30.34 -17.99 -4.91
CA VAL A 124 -31.30 -18.31 -5.99
C VAL A 124 -30.58 -18.48 -7.32
N ASP A 125 -29.65 -17.60 -7.66
CA ASP A 125 -28.90 -17.68 -8.91
C ASP A 125 -28.07 -18.97 -8.98
N ASN A 126 -27.36 -19.34 -7.90
CA ASN A 126 -26.62 -20.60 -7.84
C ASN A 126 -27.55 -21.82 -8.02
N LEU A 127 -28.67 -21.88 -7.29
CA LEU A 127 -29.63 -22.97 -7.44
C LEU A 127 -30.17 -23.06 -8.88
N TYR A 128 -30.35 -21.91 -9.54
CA TYR A 128 -30.76 -21.85 -10.94
C TYR A 128 -29.66 -22.33 -11.91
N GLN A 129 -28.41 -21.92 -11.70
CA GLN A 129 -27.28 -22.43 -12.51
C GLN A 129 -27.11 -23.94 -12.36
N ASN A 130 -27.21 -24.49 -11.14
CA ASN A 130 -27.18 -25.93 -10.90
C ASN A 130 -28.33 -26.64 -11.62
N PHE A 131 -29.55 -26.06 -11.57
CA PHE A 131 -30.67 -26.58 -12.34
C PHE A 131 -30.38 -26.61 -13.85
N LEU A 132 -29.78 -25.55 -14.41
CA LEU A 132 -29.42 -25.52 -15.83
C LEU A 132 -28.39 -26.60 -16.18
N HIS A 133 -27.38 -26.81 -15.33
CA HIS A 133 -26.40 -27.88 -15.51
C HIS A 133 -27.06 -29.26 -15.51
N TYR A 134 -27.87 -29.56 -14.48
CA TYR A 134 -28.55 -30.85 -14.37
C TYR A 134 -29.57 -31.06 -15.50
N ALA A 135 -30.29 -30.01 -15.92
CA ALA A 135 -31.28 -30.08 -16.99
C ALA A 135 -30.65 -30.22 -18.38
N SER A 136 -29.46 -29.65 -18.61
CA SER A 136 -28.77 -29.70 -19.91
C SER A 136 -28.20 -31.09 -20.23
N ALA A 137 -27.80 -31.85 -19.21
CA ALA A 137 -27.20 -33.17 -19.37
C ALA A 137 -27.55 -34.12 -18.21
N PRO A 138 -28.84 -34.48 -18.01
CA PRO A 138 -29.28 -35.26 -16.85
C PRO A 138 -28.68 -36.67 -16.79
N GLN A 139 -28.22 -37.21 -17.92
CA GLN A 139 -27.57 -38.52 -18.01
C GLN A 139 -26.11 -38.51 -17.51
N ARG A 140 -25.53 -37.33 -17.27
CA ARG A 140 -24.15 -37.19 -16.80
C ARG A 140 -24.05 -37.15 -15.27
N TYR A 141 -25.08 -36.67 -14.60
CA TYR A 141 -25.10 -36.52 -13.14
C TYR A 141 -25.74 -37.73 -12.45
N GLU A 142 -25.33 -38.01 -11.22
CA GLU A 142 -25.91 -39.10 -10.44
C GLU A 142 -27.35 -38.80 -10.03
N GLN A 143 -28.21 -39.84 -10.03
CA GLN A 143 -29.59 -39.71 -9.57
C GLN A 143 -29.65 -39.18 -8.14
N TYR A 144 -28.71 -39.61 -7.29
CA TYR A 144 -28.56 -39.12 -5.93
C TYR A 144 -28.41 -37.58 -5.88
N THR A 145 -27.52 -37.02 -6.70
CA THR A 145 -27.24 -35.57 -6.75
C THR A 145 -28.48 -34.79 -7.20
N MET A 146 -29.16 -35.29 -8.22
CA MET A 146 -30.40 -34.67 -8.73
C MET A 146 -31.55 -34.78 -7.72
N GLU A 147 -31.69 -35.89 -7.02
CA GLU A 147 -32.68 -36.07 -5.96
C GLU A 147 -32.39 -35.20 -4.74
N ASP A 148 -31.13 -35.03 -4.36
CA ASP A 148 -30.71 -34.16 -3.26
C ASP A 148 -30.99 -32.69 -3.60
N PHE A 149 -30.65 -32.26 -4.82
CA PHE A 149 -31.04 -30.95 -5.34
C PHE A 149 -32.56 -30.76 -5.34
N ALA A 150 -33.32 -31.74 -5.84
CA ALA A 150 -34.77 -31.67 -5.87
C ALA A 150 -35.37 -31.58 -4.45
N LYS A 151 -34.84 -32.37 -3.50
CA LYS A 151 -35.22 -32.30 -2.08
C LYS A 151 -34.96 -30.91 -1.52
N ASN A 152 -33.81 -30.31 -1.78
CA ASN A 152 -33.51 -28.94 -1.35
C ASN A 152 -34.47 -27.92 -1.98
N ALA A 153 -34.73 -28.03 -3.29
CA ALA A 153 -35.61 -27.12 -4.02
C ALA A 153 -37.08 -27.14 -3.55
N VAL A 154 -37.54 -28.26 -2.97
CA VAL A 154 -38.93 -28.43 -2.47
C VAL A 154 -39.04 -28.49 -0.94
N SER A 155 -37.92 -28.47 -0.22
CA SER A 155 -37.91 -28.59 1.25
C SER A 155 -38.57 -27.37 1.92
N SER A 156 -39.21 -27.61 3.06
CA SER A 156 -39.72 -26.58 3.97
C SER A 156 -38.69 -26.13 5.02
N SER A 157 -37.46 -26.65 4.94
CA SER A 157 -36.36 -26.28 5.83
C SER A 157 -35.94 -24.81 5.66
N LEU A 158 -35.45 -24.22 6.73
CA LEU A 158 -34.85 -22.87 6.71
C LEU A 158 -33.73 -22.81 5.65
N ASN A 159 -33.71 -21.74 4.87
CA ASN A 159 -32.80 -21.49 3.73
C ASN A 159 -32.91 -22.47 2.53
N ALA A 160 -33.94 -23.32 2.47
CA ALA A 160 -34.32 -23.97 1.22
C ALA A 160 -34.91 -22.97 0.22
N LEU A 161 -34.95 -23.31 -1.08
CA LEU A 161 -35.42 -22.39 -2.13
C LEU A 161 -36.75 -21.68 -1.81
N PRO A 162 -37.80 -22.37 -1.30
CA PRO A 162 -39.06 -21.70 -0.96
C PRO A 162 -38.92 -20.67 0.17
N ASP A 163 -38.05 -20.93 1.16
CA ASP A 163 -37.79 -20.03 2.28
C ASP A 163 -36.92 -18.83 1.86
N VAL A 164 -35.89 -19.07 1.03
CA VAL A 164 -35.05 -18.02 0.43
C VAL A 164 -35.89 -17.04 -0.38
N LEU A 165 -36.78 -17.54 -1.25
CA LEU A 165 -37.71 -16.68 -2.01
C LEU A 165 -38.65 -15.90 -1.09
N LYS A 166 -39.07 -16.49 0.03
CA LYS A 166 -39.90 -15.82 1.05
C LYS A 166 -39.11 -14.75 1.81
N MET A 167 -37.82 -14.95 2.08
CA MET A 167 -36.96 -13.94 2.70
C MET A 167 -36.71 -12.76 1.76
N ILE A 168 -36.45 -13.01 0.47
CA ILE A 168 -36.37 -11.96 -0.56
C ILE A 168 -37.64 -11.13 -0.55
N HIS A 169 -38.81 -11.79 -0.58
CA HIS A 169 -40.09 -11.09 -0.52
C HIS A 169 -40.23 -10.24 0.76
N ARG A 170 -39.86 -10.77 1.93
CA ARG A 170 -39.94 -10.04 3.22
C ARG A 170 -38.99 -8.84 3.29
N LEU A 171 -37.81 -8.93 2.70
CA LEU A 171 -36.83 -7.85 2.67
C LEU A 171 -37.25 -6.73 1.72
N VAL A 172 -37.83 -7.07 0.57
CA VAL A 172 -38.20 -6.11 -0.47
C VAL A 172 -39.57 -5.50 -0.19
N VAL A 173 -40.56 -6.32 0.15
CA VAL A 173 -41.96 -5.91 0.27
C VAL A 173 -42.24 -5.45 1.70
N PRO A 174 -42.84 -4.27 1.93
CA PRO A 174 -43.25 -3.83 3.26
C PRO A 174 -44.23 -4.86 3.88
N PRO A 175 -44.05 -5.28 5.14
CA PRO A 175 -45.03 -6.14 5.79
C PRO A 175 -46.37 -5.40 5.90
N ASN A 176 -47.48 -6.13 5.73
CA ASN A 176 -48.81 -5.58 6.02
C ASN A 176 -48.82 -5.07 7.46
N TRP A 177 -49.26 -3.82 7.61
CA TRP A 177 -49.24 -3.04 8.83
C TRP A 177 -49.92 -3.83 9.96
N ASP A 178 -49.12 -4.25 10.97
CA ASP A 178 -49.49 -4.38 12.39
C ASP A 178 -48.58 -5.28 13.24
N VAL A 179 -47.51 -5.90 12.71
CA VAL A 179 -46.77 -6.91 13.52
C VAL A 179 -45.26 -6.69 13.68
N ASP A 180 -44.60 -5.82 12.94
CA ASP A 180 -43.14 -5.68 13.08
C ASP A 180 -42.66 -4.23 13.14
N ILE A 181 -42.48 -3.73 14.37
CA ILE A 181 -42.05 -2.36 14.67
C ILE A 181 -40.53 -2.21 14.43
N PHE A 182 -39.80 -3.32 14.31
CA PHE A 182 -38.33 -3.33 14.26
C PHE A 182 -37.75 -3.63 12.88
N HIS A 183 -38.55 -4.02 11.88
CA HIS A 183 -38.06 -4.37 10.53
C HIS A 183 -38.76 -3.53 9.45
N ARG A 184 -38.01 -2.62 8.81
CA ARG A 184 -38.47 -1.83 7.65
C ARG A 184 -37.98 -2.52 6.37
N SER A 185 -38.83 -2.63 5.35
CA SER A 185 -38.41 -3.18 4.06
C SER A 185 -37.45 -2.23 3.33
N ILE A 186 -36.65 -2.79 2.42
CA ILE A 186 -35.69 -2.04 1.59
C ILE A 186 -36.40 -0.93 0.81
N LEU A 187 -37.60 -1.19 0.26
CA LEU A 187 -38.37 -0.16 -0.44
C LEU A 187 -38.76 1.01 0.49
N THR A 188 -39.12 0.74 1.74
CA THR A 188 -39.43 1.79 2.73
C THR A 188 -38.18 2.56 3.16
N LEU A 189 -37.04 1.86 3.36
CA LEU A 189 -35.76 2.48 3.70
C LEU A 189 -35.23 3.35 2.55
N LEU A 190 -35.34 2.88 1.30
CA LEU A 190 -34.97 3.62 0.10
C LEU A 190 -35.88 4.84 -0.12
N ALA A 191 -37.19 4.70 0.03
CA ALA A 191 -38.13 5.82 -0.13
C ALA A 191 -37.84 6.96 0.85
N LYS A 192 -37.48 6.64 2.10
CA LYS A 192 -37.10 7.64 3.11
C LYS A 192 -35.76 8.31 2.80
N ASN A 193 -34.76 7.56 2.34
CA ASN A 193 -33.49 8.15 1.90
C ASN A 193 -33.64 9.00 0.64
N MET A 194 -34.60 8.69 -0.24
CA MET A 194 -34.92 9.52 -1.41
C MET A 194 -35.72 10.79 -1.06
N GLN A 195 -36.64 10.75 -0.09
CA GLN A 195 -37.34 11.95 0.39
C GLN A 195 -36.40 13.02 0.96
N CYS A 196 -35.22 12.63 1.45
CA CYS A 196 -34.20 13.55 1.93
C CYS A 196 -33.45 14.29 0.80
N LEU A 197 -33.49 13.79 -0.44
CA LEU A 197 -32.91 14.46 -1.62
C LEU A 197 -33.80 15.61 -2.12
N ASP A 198 -35.12 15.51 -1.95
CA ASP A 198 -36.05 16.56 -2.35
C ASP A 198 -36.02 17.76 -1.37
N ASP A 199 -35.83 17.49 -0.07
CA ASP A 199 -35.70 18.53 0.97
C ASP A 199 -34.38 19.35 0.84
N CYS A 200 -33.38 18.80 0.14
CA CYS A 200 -32.18 19.53 -0.26
C CYS A 200 -32.37 20.33 -1.56
N ARG A 201 -33.30 19.90 -2.43
CA ARG A 201 -33.53 20.50 -3.75
C ARG A 201 -34.33 21.82 -3.68
N GLU A 202 -35.08 22.04 -2.60
CA GLU A 202 -35.78 23.32 -2.37
C GLU A 202 -34.87 24.46 -1.88
N ARG A 203 -33.62 24.20 -1.46
CA ARG A 203 -32.67 25.27 -1.07
C ARG A 203 -31.83 25.82 -2.23
N ASP A 204 -31.70 25.10 -3.33
CA ASP A 204 -30.84 25.51 -4.46
C ASP A 204 -31.63 26.21 -5.60
N SER A 205 -32.96 26.15 -5.60
CA SER A 205 -33.81 26.80 -6.61
C SER A 205 -33.96 28.33 -6.44
N ALA A 206 -33.35 28.93 -5.41
CA ALA A 206 -33.37 30.39 -5.18
C ALA A 206 -32.16 31.15 -5.77
N LYS A 207 -31.20 30.48 -6.43
CA LYS A 207 -29.99 31.13 -6.99
C LYS A 207 -29.69 30.71 -8.43
N SER A 208 -30.63 30.90 -9.35
CA SER A 208 -30.24 31.04 -10.76
C SER A 208 -31.28 31.80 -11.59
N ARG A 209 -31.26 33.12 -11.48
CA ARG A 209 -31.71 34.03 -12.54
C ARG A 209 -30.65 35.09 -12.73
N LYS A 210 -29.84 34.93 -13.78
CA LYS A 210 -29.18 35.98 -14.59
C LYS A 210 -28.02 35.34 -15.37
N PHE A 211 -28.23 35.07 -16.65
CA PHE A 211 -27.62 35.82 -17.75
C PHE A 211 -27.91 35.08 -19.06
N GLU A 212 -28.49 35.82 -19.99
CA GLU A 212 -28.90 35.44 -21.33
C GLU A 212 -27.78 35.78 -22.34
N ASN A 213 -27.82 35.09 -23.47
CA ASN A 213 -27.22 35.40 -24.78
C ASN A 213 -25.74 35.07 -25.04
N ALA A 214 -25.50 34.07 -25.89
CA ALA A 214 -24.96 34.28 -27.24
C ALA A 214 -25.17 33.02 -28.09
N ASP A 215 -25.51 33.25 -29.36
CA ASP A 215 -26.15 32.32 -30.28
C ASP A 215 -25.24 32.04 -31.50
N LYS A 216 -25.46 30.88 -32.15
CA LYS A 216 -25.22 30.52 -33.57
C LYS A 216 -23.96 29.78 -34.09
N LYS A 217 -24.31 28.59 -34.63
CA LYS A 217 -24.07 28.02 -35.99
C LYS A 217 -22.78 27.24 -36.28
N ILE A 218 -22.94 26.01 -36.79
CA ILE A 218 -22.71 25.56 -38.20
C ILE A 218 -23.20 24.10 -38.38
N PRO A 219 -23.68 23.67 -39.57
CA PRO A 219 -24.42 22.42 -39.79
C PRO A 219 -23.64 21.27 -40.49
N SER A 220 -24.24 20.09 -40.45
CA SER A 220 -23.87 18.81 -41.10
C SER A 220 -24.37 18.66 -42.55
N HIS A 221 -23.63 17.95 -43.41
CA HIS A 221 -24.08 17.08 -44.56
C HIS A 221 -22.80 16.36 -45.08
N ILE A 222 -22.64 15.02 -45.18
CA ILE A 222 -23.31 13.90 -45.88
C ILE A 222 -22.96 13.74 -47.40
N LEU A 223 -22.30 12.60 -47.69
CA LEU A 223 -22.26 11.71 -48.90
C LEU A 223 -21.64 12.16 -50.25
N SER A 224 -20.57 11.46 -50.70
CA SER A 224 -20.64 10.30 -51.63
C SER A 224 -19.41 10.12 -52.58
N ARG A 225 -19.15 8.83 -52.90
CA ARG A 225 -18.66 8.21 -54.16
C ARG A 225 -17.18 8.29 -54.64
N SER A 226 -16.59 7.07 -54.69
CA SER A 226 -16.15 6.33 -55.91
C SER A 226 -14.68 6.35 -56.40
N THR A 227 -14.15 5.12 -56.62
CA THR A 227 -13.16 4.62 -57.64
C THR A 227 -11.68 5.10 -57.56
N ARG A 228 -10.59 4.37 -57.92
CA ARG A 228 -10.24 3.01 -58.43
C ARG A 228 -8.68 2.95 -58.60
N SER A 229 -8.08 1.74 -58.67
CA SER A 229 -6.76 1.35 -59.27
C SER A 229 -5.48 1.49 -58.40
N LYS A 230 -4.83 0.42 -57.91
CA LYS A 230 -3.88 -0.58 -58.52
C LYS A 230 -2.53 0.00 -58.99
N ASP A 231 -1.42 -0.46 -58.37
CA ASP A 231 -0.27 -1.05 -59.08
C ASP A 231 0.71 -1.86 -58.18
N THR A 232 1.36 -2.85 -58.81
CA THR A 232 2.27 -3.93 -58.29
C THR A 232 3.77 -3.57 -58.45
N ARG A 233 4.74 -4.05 -57.63
CA ARG A 233 5.52 -5.33 -57.77
C ARG A 233 6.68 -5.44 -56.72
N PRO A 234 7.32 -6.64 -56.55
CA PRO A 234 8.14 -7.04 -55.38
C PRO A 234 9.64 -7.26 -55.66
N ASN A 235 10.48 -7.52 -54.62
CA ASN A 235 11.51 -8.59 -54.63
C ASN A 235 12.33 -8.79 -53.32
N ALA A 236 12.62 -10.08 -53.06
CA ALA A 236 13.84 -10.71 -52.49
C ALA A 236 14.25 -10.51 -51.01
N MET A 237 14.00 -11.53 -50.17
CA MET A 237 15.01 -12.07 -49.24
C MET A 237 14.54 -13.41 -48.63
N GLY A 238 14.90 -14.52 -49.29
CA GLY A 238 14.61 -15.87 -48.83
C GLY A 238 15.89 -16.70 -48.81
N LEU A 239 16.76 -16.48 -47.82
CA LEU A 239 17.82 -17.45 -47.46
C LEU A 239 18.48 -17.20 -46.10
N LYS A 240 18.26 -16.05 -45.45
CA LYS A 240 18.74 -15.78 -44.07
C LYS A 240 17.81 -16.29 -42.95
N ILE A 241 16.57 -16.65 -43.29
CA ILE A 241 15.52 -16.99 -42.30
C ILE A 241 15.68 -18.42 -41.75
N LEU A 242 16.26 -19.36 -42.50
CA LEU A 242 16.36 -20.75 -42.02
C LEU A 242 17.44 -20.99 -40.95
N LEU A 243 18.53 -20.20 -40.93
CA LEU A 243 19.61 -20.33 -39.94
C LEU A 243 19.32 -19.60 -38.62
N LEU A 244 18.45 -18.58 -38.64
CA LEU A 244 17.94 -17.90 -37.44
C LEU A 244 16.83 -18.70 -36.74
N LEU A 245 16.13 -19.57 -37.48
CA LEU A 245 15.07 -20.43 -36.93
C LEU A 245 15.60 -21.62 -36.12
N SER A 246 16.81 -22.13 -36.40
CA SER A 246 17.39 -23.24 -35.61
C SER A 246 18.01 -22.78 -34.29
N LEU A 247 18.63 -21.59 -34.26
CA LEU A 247 19.19 -20.99 -33.03
C LEU A 247 18.09 -20.46 -32.09
N SER A 248 16.97 -19.97 -32.62
CA SER A 248 15.83 -19.51 -31.81
C SER A 248 15.05 -20.66 -31.17
N VAL A 249 15.05 -21.87 -31.74
CA VAL A 249 14.41 -23.04 -31.11
C VAL A 249 15.18 -23.53 -29.90
N ILE A 250 16.52 -23.47 -29.92
CA ILE A 250 17.35 -23.85 -28.77
C ILE A 250 17.30 -22.77 -27.67
N ALA A 251 17.28 -21.48 -28.03
CA ALA A 251 17.08 -20.39 -27.08
C ALA A 251 15.67 -20.34 -26.48
N ALA A 252 14.62 -20.68 -27.25
CA ALA A 252 13.25 -20.77 -26.76
C ALA A 252 13.01 -22.00 -25.86
N GLN A 253 13.80 -23.07 -26.02
CA GLN A 253 13.78 -24.21 -25.10
C GLN A 253 14.54 -23.91 -23.80
N ALA A 254 15.61 -23.11 -23.83
CA ALA A 254 16.31 -22.65 -22.63
C ALA A 254 15.50 -21.61 -21.83
N ALA A 255 14.74 -20.73 -22.48
CA ALA A 255 13.87 -19.76 -21.81
C ALA A 255 12.59 -20.39 -21.20
N ARG A 256 12.20 -21.60 -21.64
CA ARG A 256 11.07 -22.37 -21.07
C ARG A 256 11.44 -23.22 -19.85
N ALA A 257 12.70 -23.18 -19.41
CA ALA A 257 13.20 -23.99 -18.30
C ALA A 257 13.59 -23.20 -17.05
N ARG A 258 13.07 -21.96 -16.85
CA ARG A 258 12.99 -21.40 -15.49
C ARG A 258 11.78 -22.09 -14.84
N SER A 259 12.03 -23.03 -13.93
CA SER A 259 10.97 -23.68 -13.16
C SER A 259 10.08 -22.58 -12.56
N LYS A 260 8.80 -22.58 -12.90
CA LYS A 260 7.81 -21.67 -12.30
C LYS A 260 7.85 -21.81 -10.77
N GLU A 261 8.23 -20.73 -10.08
CA GLU A 261 8.44 -20.75 -8.63
C GLU A 261 7.18 -20.31 -7.88
N PHE A 262 6.48 -21.26 -7.26
CA PHE A 262 5.24 -21.01 -6.52
C PHE A 262 5.48 -20.37 -5.15
N THR A 263 4.53 -19.58 -4.65
CA THR A 263 4.49 -19.23 -3.21
C THR A 263 4.21 -20.47 -2.35
N GLN A 264 4.32 -20.32 -1.02
CA GLN A 264 4.07 -21.44 -0.10
C GLN A 264 2.64 -21.98 -0.22
N VAL A 265 1.64 -21.10 -0.28
CA VAL A 265 0.23 -21.49 -0.43
C VAL A 265 -0.05 -22.07 -1.81
N ASP A 266 0.59 -21.53 -2.86
CA ASP A 266 0.43 -22.04 -4.23
C ASP A 266 1.04 -23.45 -4.37
N LYS A 267 2.12 -23.75 -3.64
CA LYS A 267 2.68 -25.10 -3.58
C LYS A 267 1.69 -26.10 -2.96
N LEU A 268 0.99 -25.72 -1.88
CA LEU A 268 -0.06 -26.56 -1.30
C LEU A 268 -1.21 -26.78 -2.28
N ARG A 269 -1.61 -25.74 -3.02
CA ARG A 269 -2.59 -25.86 -4.10
C ARG A 269 -2.16 -26.89 -5.15
N GLN A 270 -0.90 -26.85 -5.59
CA GLN A 270 -0.39 -27.86 -6.54
C GLN A 270 -0.33 -29.25 -5.94
N ALA A 271 -0.02 -29.37 -4.64
CA ALA A 271 0.04 -30.66 -3.96
C ALA A 271 -1.33 -31.34 -3.86
N ILE A 272 -2.41 -30.61 -3.52
CA ILE A 272 -3.75 -31.20 -3.45
C ILE A 272 -4.25 -31.63 -4.83
N LEU A 273 -4.04 -30.82 -5.86
CA LEU A 273 -4.46 -31.16 -7.23
C LEU A 273 -3.76 -32.42 -7.76
N ARG A 274 -2.46 -32.57 -7.49
CA ARG A 274 -1.72 -33.80 -7.85
C ARG A 274 -2.21 -35.01 -7.08
N MET A 275 -2.48 -34.83 -5.79
CA MET A 275 -3.01 -35.88 -4.94
C MET A 275 -4.37 -36.38 -5.45
N ASP A 276 -5.20 -35.49 -5.98
CA ASP A 276 -6.50 -35.82 -6.57
C ASP A 276 -6.36 -36.54 -7.91
N ASP A 277 -5.43 -36.12 -8.78
CA ASP A 277 -5.14 -36.82 -10.03
C ASP A 277 -4.65 -38.27 -9.78
N GLU A 278 -3.78 -38.47 -8.79
CA GLU A 278 -3.34 -39.81 -8.36
C GLU A 278 -4.48 -40.67 -7.79
N ASN A 279 -5.46 -40.05 -7.12
CA ASN A 279 -6.62 -40.75 -6.57
C ASN A 279 -7.64 -41.14 -7.66
N GLN A 280 -7.56 -40.53 -8.85
CA GLN A 280 -8.40 -40.87 -10.01
C GLN A 280 -7.84 -42.04 -10.84
N ASP A 281 -6.56 -42.39 -10.69
CA ASP A 281 -5.96 -43.60 -11.29
C ASP A 281 -6.46 -44.83 -10.51
N PRO A 282 -7.03 -45.86 -11.16
CA PRO A 282 -7.92 -46.80 -10.50
C PRO A 282 -7.17 -47.62 -9.47
N MET A 283 -7.54 -47.41 -8.21
CA MET A 283 -7.21 -48.30 -7.10
C MET A 283 -7.63 -49.73 -7.50
N SER A 284 -6.64 -50.58 -7.74
CA SER A 284 -6.83 -51.93 -8.27
C SER A 284 -7.89 -52.69 -7.47
N ASN A 285 -8.74 -53.45 -8.18
CA ASN A 285 -9.89 -54.24 -7.71
C ASN A 285 -9.59 -55.35 -6.66
N SER A 286 -8.53 -55.22 -5.86
CA SER A 286 -7.98 -56.29 -5.01
C SER A 286 -7.99 -55.99 -3.50
N TRP A 287 -8.45 -54.83 -3.05
CA TRP A 287 -8.39 -54.47 -1.62
C TRP A 287 -9.74 -54.55 -0.92
N ASN A 288 -9.71 -54.98 0.35
CA ASN A 288 -10.87 -54.94 1.24
C ASN A 288 -11.35 -53.48 1.43
N LYS A 289 -12.67 -53.24 1.37
CA LYS A 289 -13.27 -51.89 1.40
C LYS A 289 -12.88 -51.09 2.65
N ASP A 290 -12.82 -51.74 3.81
CA ASP A 290 -12.42 -51.10 5.07
C ASP A 290 -10.97 -50.59 5.05
N VAL A 291 -10.07 -51.32 4.37
CA VAL A 291 -8.67 -50.93 4.18
C VAL A 291 -8.57 -49.73 3.22
N SER A 292 -9.43 -49.68 2.20
CA SER A 292 -9.54 -48.57 1.25
C SER A 292 -10.00 -47.26 1.93
N TYR A 293 -10.98 -47.31 2.84
CA TYR A 293 -11.45 -46.10 3.56
C TYR A 293 -10.40 -45.55 4.52
N GLN A 294 -9.78 -46.42 5.32
CA GLN A 294 -8.72 -46.01 6.23
C GLN A 294 -7.52 -45.43 5.48
N HIS A 295 -7.20 -45.97 4.31
CA HIS A 295 -6.14 -45.43 3.45
C HIS A 295 -6.47 -44.02 2.95
N LEU A 296 -7.68 -43.78 2.42
CA LEU A 296 -8.10 -42.45 1.96
C LEU A 296 -8.05 -41.42 3.10
N ILE A 297 -8.62 -41.78 4.27
CA ILE A 297 -8.67 -40.87 5.42
C ILE A 297 -7.26 -40.56 5.92
N LYS A 298 -6.37 -41.55 5.96
CA LYS A 298 -4.96 -41.35 6.31
C LYS A 298 -4.24 -40.42 5.32
N LYS A 299 -4.44 -40.60 4.01
CA LYS A 299 -3.82 -39.75 2.96
C LYS A 299 -4.22 -38.28 3.11
N TYR A 300 -5.52 -38.00 3.26
CA TYR A 300 -6.01 -36.63 3.47
C TYR A 300 -5.62 -36.08 4.86
N LYS A 301 -5.45 -36.95 5.88
CA LYS A 301 -4.94 -36.52 7.18
C LYS A 301 -3.50 -36.06 7.07
N GLU A 302 -2.63 -36.82 6.40
CA GLU A 302 -1.22 -36.49 6.17
C GLU A 302 -1.07 -35.18 5.40
N PHE A 303 -1.89 -34.96 4.36
CA PHE A 303 -1.94 -33.67 3.66
C PHE A 303 -2.33 -32.53 4.60
N GLY A 304 -3.38 -32.72 5.40
CA GLY A 304 -3.81 -31.72 6.38
C GLY A 304 -2.77 -31.47 7.48
N ASP A 305 -2.04 -32.50 7.94
CA ASP A 305 -0.99 -32.36 8.95
C ASP A 305 0.16 -31.50 8.39
N GLU A 306 0.54 -31.73 7.13
CA GLU A 306 1.57 -30.93 6.46
C GLU A 306 1.11 -29.48 6.24
N MET A 307 -0.16 -29.26 5.87
CA MET A 307 -0.72 -27.93 5.73
C MET A 307 -0.77 -27.19 7.08
N ASP A 308 -1.27 -27.83 8.14
CA ASP A 308 -1.35 -27.26 9.50
C ASP A 308 0.06 -26.95 10.06
N ARG A 309 1.07 -27.74 9.69
CA ARG A 309 2.48 -27.52 10.05
C ARG A 309 3.08 -26.29 9.35
N GLN A 310 2.74 -26.09 8.08
CA GLN A 310 3.21 -24.93 7.31
C GLN A 310 2.45 -23.64 7.64
N PHE A 311 1.19 -23.75 8.03
CA PHE A 311 0.30 -22.64 8.35
C PHE A 311 -0.42 -22.92 9.70
N PRO A 312 0.28 -22.76 10.84
CA PRO A 312 -0.33 -23.00 12.15
C PRO A 312 -1.53 -22.08 12.38
N ASN A 313 -2.60 -22.61 13.00
CA ASN A 313 -3.91 -21.97 13.14
C ASN A 313 -3.96 -20.73 14.07
N ASP A 314 -2.82 -20.24 14.56
CA ASP A 314 -2.79 -19.07 15.43
C ASP A 314 -2.80 -17.78 14.60
N ILE A 315 -3.99 -17.16 14.59
CA ILE A 315 -4.27 -15.71 14.58
C ILE A 315 -3.37 -14.92 13.63
N GLU A 316 -3.93 -14.41 12.53
CA GLU A 316 -3.30 -13.34 11.74
C GLU A 316 -3.65 -11.98 12.36
N PRO A 317 -2.90 -11.42 13.34
CA PRO A 317 -3.06 -10.02 13.76
C PRO A 317 -2.71 -9.05 12.60
N HIS A 318 -2.24 -9.62 11.49
CA HIS A 318 -1.72 -8.96 10.32
C HIS A 318 -2.78 -8.39 9.39
N LEU A 319 -4.06 -8.74 9.59
CA LEU A 319 -5.21 -8.20 8.83
C LEU A 319 -6.11 -7.27 9.66
N GLU A 320 -5.70 -6.91 10.89
CA GLU A 320 -6.47 -6.02 11.78
C GLU A 320 -6.70 -4.62 11.19
N ALA A 321 -5.78 -4.17 10.33
CA ALA A 321 -5.92 -2.92 9.58
C ALA A 321 -7.20 -2.86 8.72
N LEU A 322 -7.76 -4.03 8.39
CA LEU A 322 -8.99 -4.15 7.61
C LEU A 322 -10.24 -4.23 8.48
N ASN A 323 -10.15 -4.19 9.81
CA ASN A 323 -11.31 -4.35 10.70
C ASN A 323 -12.36 -3.24 10.53
N SER A 324 -11.95 -2.06 10.07
CA SER A 324 -12.85 -0.96 9.68
C SER A 324 -13.56 -1.20 8.34
N LEU A 325 -13.06 -2.10 7.50
CA LEU A 325 -13.60 -2.38 6.19
C LEU A 325 -14.74 -3.41 6.29
N TRP A 326 -15.97 -2.95 6.13
CA TRP A 326 -17.16 -3.82 6.17
C TRP A 326 -17.08 -5.01 5.18
N LEU A 327 -16.51 -4.79 4.00
CA LEU A 327 -16.30 -5.85 3.00
C LEU A 327 -15.35 -6.95 3.52
N TRP A 328 -14.34 -6.58 4.32
CA TRP A 328 -13.48 -7.55 4.98
C TRP A 328 -14.22 -8.32 6.08
N ALA A 329 -15.02 -7.65 6.92
CA ALA A 329 -15.81 -8.32 7.95
C ALA A 329 -16.73 -9.41 7.36
N ARG A 330 -17.38 -9.12 6.22
CA ARG A 330 -18.18 -10.09 5.46
C ARG A 330 -17.35 -11.25 4.92
N THR A 331 -16.22 -10.94 4.29
CA THR A 331 -15.28 -11.96 3.79
C THR A 331 -14.82 -12.86 4.93
N GLN A 332 -14.43 -12.28 6.05
CA GLN A 332 -13.96 -12.99 7.24
C GLN A 332 -15.03 -13.91 7.83
N SER A 333 -16.30 -13.52 7.81
CA SER A 333 -17.42 -14.37 8.23
C SER A 333 -17.49 -15.66 7.41
N GLU A 334 -17.44 -15.55 6.07
CA GLU A 334 -17.45 -16.71 5.17
C GLU A 334 -16.21 -17.59 5.36
N LEU A 335 -15.03 -16.98 5.50
CA LEU A 335 -13.79 -17.71 5.74
C LEU A 335 -13.84 -18.50 7.05
N ARG A 336 -14.39 -17.90 8.12
CA ARG A 336 -14.56 -18.56 9.43
C ARG A 336 -15.53 -19.73 9.38
N SER A 337 -16.58 -19.65 8.57
CA SER A 337 -17.52 -20.77 8.37
C SER A 337 -16.79 -22.01 7.81
N ILE A 338 -15.98 -21.81 6.77
CA ILE A 338 -15.18 -22.88 6.15
C ILE A 338 -14.11 -23.41 7.11
N ASP A 339 -13.40 -22.51 7.81
CA ASP A 339 -12.41 -22.90 8.83
C ASP A 339 -13.06 -23.73 9.96
N GLY A 340 -14.28 -23.42 10.37
CA GLY A 340 -15.05 -24.18 11.37
C GLY A 340 -15.37 -25.61 10.92
N MET A 341 -15.79 -25.78 9.66
CA MET A 341 -15.99 -27.10 9.05
C MET A 341 -14.68 -27.86 8.96
N TYR A 342 -13.60 -27.18 8.57
CA TYR A 342 -12.27 -27.78 8.50
C TYR A 342 -11.81 -28.29 9.86
N MET A 343 -11.98 -27.53 10.94
CA MET A 343 -11.64 -28.01 12.28
C MET A 343 -12.41 -29.28 12.67
N THR A 344 -13.70 -29.37 12.29
CA THR A 344 -14.51 -30.57 12.52
C THR A 344 -14.00 -31.76 11.72
N PHE A 345 -13.70 -31.55 10.43
CA PHE A 345 -13.09 -32.55 9.55
C PHE A 345 -11.77 -33.09 10.13
N ARG A 346 -10.89 -32.20 10.58
CA ARG A 346 -9.60 -32.57 11.19
C ARG A 346 -9.76 -33.31 12.51
N LYS A 347 -10.77 -32.96 13.31
CA LYS A 347 -11.11 -33.70 14.53
C LYS A 347 -11.54 -35.14 14.18
N MET A 348 -12.44 -35.32 13.22
CA MET A 348 -12.90 -36.65 12.79
C MET A 348 -11.74 -37.52 12.26
N GLN A 349 -10.80 -36.93 11.51
CA GLN A 349 -9.60 -37.65 11.04
C GLN A 349 -8.70 -38.12 12.20
N ARG A 350 -8.50 -37.26 13.22
CA ARG A 350 -7.70 -37.61 14.41
C ARG A 350 -8.37 -38.67 15.27
N ASP A 351 -9.67 -38.55 15.50
CA ASP A 351 -10.45 -39.52 16.29
C ASP A 351 -10.36 -40.94 15.65
N LEU A 352 -10.45 -41.03 14.32
CA LEU A 352 -10.29 -42.31 13.63
C LEU A 352 -8.85 -42.84 13.64
N VAL A 353 -7.87 -42.02 13.25
CA VAL A 353 -6.49 -42.48 12.98
C VAL A 353 -5.64 -42.58 14.25
N GLU A 354 -5.77 -41.62 15.17
CA GLU A 354 -4.93 -41.54 16.37
C GLU A 354 -5.58 -42.24 17.56
N LYS A 355 -6.89 -42.09 17.75
CA LYS A 355 -7.63 -42.74 18.86
C LYS A 355 -8.17 -44.12 18.51
N GLN A 356 -8.00 -44.56 17.26
CA GLN A 356 -8.47 -45.87 16.77
C GLN A 356 -9.98 -46.09 17.01
N GLU A 357 -10.78 -45.02 16.94
CA GLU A 357 -12.23 -45.16 17.01
C GLU A 357 -12.76 -45.99 15.81
N PRO A 358 -13.88 -46.73 15.98
CA PRO A 358 -14.45 -47.50 14.88
C PRO A 358 -14.94 -46.57 13.76
N LEU A 359 -14.77 -47.01 12.50
CA LEU A 359 -15.22 -46.25 11.34
C LEU A 359 -16.76 -46.17 11.30
N ASP A 360 -17.33 -45.02 11.66
CA ASP A 360 -18.76 -44.74 11.47
C ASP A 360 -19.03 -44.09 10.09
N ILE A 361 -19.31 -44.96 9.12
CA ILE A 361 -19.64 -44.58 7.74
C ILE A 361 -20.81 -43.58 7.68
N LYS A 362 -21.82 -43.73 8.54
CA LYS A 362 -23.00 -42.85 8.51
C LYS A 362 -22.64 -41.44 8.98
N GLN A 363 -21.79 -41.33 10.00
CA GLN A 363 -21.29 -40.04 10.47
C GLN A 363 -20.50 -39.32 9.37
N TRP A 364 -19.58 -40.03 8.69
CA TRP A 364 -18.81 -39.47 7.58
C TRP A 364 -19.66 -39.08 6.38
N ALA A 365 -20.65 -39.90 6.01
CA ALA A 365 -21.59 -39.57 4.93
C ALA A 365 -22.50 -38.39 5.28
N ASN A 366 -22.94 -38.27 6.53
CA ASN A 366 -23.71 -37.12 7.00
C ASN A 366 -22.86 -35.85 6.97
N PHE A 367 -21.61 -35.91 7.45
CA PHE A 367 -20.67 -34.80 7.34
C PHE A 367 -20.51 -34.35 5.89
N ALA A 368 -20.25 -35.29 4.98
CA ALA A 368 -20.14 -35.03 3.53
C ALA A 368 -21.39 -34.32 2.96
N ARG A 369 -22.59 -34.80 3.29
CA ARG A 369 -23.84 -34.14 2.87
C ARG A 369 -23.96 -32.72 3.42
N THR A 370 -23.66 -32.52 4.69
CA THR A 370 -23.75 -31.20 5.32
C THR A 370 -22.83 -30.20 4.63
N MET A 371 -21.59 -30.56 4.34
CA MET A 371 -20.65 -29.62 3.74
C MET A 371 -20.85 -29.37 2.23
N LEU A 372 -21.51 -30.29 1.52
CA LEU A 372 -21.79 -30.17 0.08
C LEU A 372 -23.13 -29.47 -0.21
N SER A 373 -24.18 -29.77 0.55
CA SER A 373 -25.57 -29.42 0.17
C SER A 373 -26.40 -28.72 1.25
N ASP A 374 -25.89 -28.58 2.48
CA ASP A 374 -26.65 -27.91 3.56
C ASP A 374 -26.93 -26.44 3.21
N ALA A 375 -28.18 -26.03 3.41
CA ALA A 375 -28.66 -24.69 3.05
C ALA A 375 -27.96 -23.55 3.81
N ASN A 376 -27.38 -23.83 4.98
CA ASN A 376 -26.81 -22.83 5.88
C ASN A 376 -25.29 -22.84 5.88
N VAL A 377 -24.69 -24.03 5.85
CA VAL A 377 -23.27 -24.21 6.17
C VAL A 377 -22.45 -24.72 4.98
N ALA A 378 -23.07 -25.11 3.85
CA ALA A 378 -22.34 -25.68 2.74
C ALA A 378 -21.21 -24.77 2.22
N ILE A 379 -20.12 -25.40 1.81
CA ILE A 379 -18.90 -24.74 1.34
C ILE A 379 -19.08 -24.05 -0.02
N PRO A 380 -19.74 -24.65 -1.04
CA PRO A 380 -19.83 -24.02 -2.36
C PRO A 380 -20.46 -22.61 -2.33
N PRO A 381 -21.59 -22.37 -1.65
CA PRO A 381 -22.16 -21.02 -1.55
C PRO A 381 -21.25 -20.02 -0.82
N ALA A 382 -20.48 -20.46 0.17
CA ALA A 382 -19.54 -19.59 0.88
C ALA A 382 -18.37 -19.16 -0.04
N LEU A 383 -17.82 -20.09 -0.82
CA LEU A 383 -16.76 -19.81 -1.78
C LEU A 383 -17.22 -18.89 -2.92
N GLU A 384 -18.46 -19.04 -3.39
CA GLU A 384 -19.03 -18.10 -4.37
C GLU A 384 -19.19 -16.69 -3.82
N ARG A 385 -19.68 -16.54 -2.58
CA ARG A 385 -19.77 -15.22 -1.93
C ARG A 385 -18.39 -14.58 -1.79
N ILE A 386 -17.38 -15.36 -1.39
CA ILE A 386 -15.98 -14.88 -1.36
C ILE A 386 -15.53 -14.44 -2.76
N SER A 387 -15.82 -15.22 -3.80
CA SER A 387 -15.49 -14.88 -5.19
C SER A 387 -16.15 -13.58 -5.63
N ASP A 388 -17.43 -13.37 -5.29
CA ASP A 388 -18.16 -12.14 -5.57
C ASP A 388 -17.54 -10.93 -4.85
N PHE A 389 -17.15 -11.09 -3.59
CA PHE A 389 -16.49 -10.03 -2.81
C PHE A 389 -15.17 -9.62 -3.46
N ILE A 390 -14.42 -10.60 -3.99
CA ILE A 390 -13.15 -10.38 -4.68
C ILE A 390 -13.36 -9.69 -6.03
N VAL A 391 -14.23 -10.22 -6.87
CA VAL A 391 -14.34 -9.84 -8.29
C VAL A 391 -15.27 -8.66 -8.50
N HIS A 392 -16.51 -8.70 -7.99
CA HIS A 392 -17.53 -7.68 -8.27
C HIS A 392 -17.49 -6.53 -7.27
N GLN A 393 -17.10 -6.80 -6.02
CA GLN A 393 -16.99 -5.78 -4.97
C GLN A 393 -15.54 -5.29 -4.75
N TYR A 394 -14.59 -5.80 -5.56
CA TYR A 394 -13.19 -5.36 -5.61
C TYR A 394 -12.46 -5.41 -4.25
N LEU A 395 -12.60 -6.50 -3.49
CA LEU A 395 -12.02 -6.65 -2.13
C LEU A 395 -10.56 -6.21 -2.03
N PHE A 396 -9.67 -6.67 -2.90
CA PHE A 396 -8.25 -6.33 -2.84
C PHE A 396 -7.98 -4.83 -3.08
N VAL A 397 -8.76 -4.19 -3.97
CA VAL A 397 -8.64 -2.75 -4.21
C VAL A 397 -9.07 -1.95 -2.98
N SER A 398 -10.18 -2.34 -2.37
CA SER A 398 -10.68 -1.74 -1.13
C SER A 398 -9.69 -1.94 0.02
N ALA A 399 -9.09 -3.13 0.13
CA ALA A 399 -8.14 -3.48 1.17
C ALA A 399 -6.85 -2.64 1.12
N TYR A 400 -6.21 -2.46 -0.04
CA TYR A 400 -4.98 -1.65 -0.06
C TYR A 400 -5.25 -0.17 0.15
N LYS A 401 -6.42 0.34 -0.28
CA LYS A 401 -6.82 1.73 -0.01
C LYS A 401 -6.96 1.97 1.49
N GLU A 402 -7.65 1.07 2.18
CA GLU A 402 -7.79 1.12 3.65
C GLU A 402 -6.43 0.97 4.35
N ALA A 403 -5.58 0.05 3.90
CA ALA A 403 -4.24 -0.11 4.46
C ALA A 403 -3.37 1.15 4.26
N SER A 404 -3.54 1.86 3.14
CA SER A 404 -2.77 3.07 2.83
C SER A 404 -3.20 4.25 3.71
N THR A 405 -4.48 4.34 4.09
CA THR A 405 -4.95 5.38 5.03
C THR A 405 -4.53 5.08 6.46
N GLN A 406 -4.30 3.81 6.80
CA GLN A 406 -3.92 3.36 8.13
C GLN A 406 -2.43 3.08 8.33
N ILE A 407 -1.55 3.54 7.44
CA ILE A 407 -0.11 3.19 7.46
C ILE A 407 0.59 3.45 8.83
N CYS A 408 0.09 4.41 9.62
CA CYS A 408 0.61 4.72 10.95
C CYS A 408 0.17 3.71 12.03
N ASN A 409 -0.95 3.05 11.82
CA ASN A 409 -1.49 2.02 12.72
C ASN A 409 -1.01 0.63 12.31
N THR A 410 -0.55 0.46 11.07
CA THR A 410 -0.01 -0.79 10.56
C THR A 410 1.51 -0.84 10.69
N GLN A 411 2.06 -2.06 10.76
CA GLN A 411 3.49 -2.31 10.69
C GLN A 411 3.78 -3.10 9.41
N GLN A 412 3.06 -2.82 8.32
CA GLN A 412 3.15 -3.54 7.06
C GLN A 412 2.97 -2.57 5.90
N SER A 413 3.61 -2.87 4.77
CA SER A 413 3.29 -2.16 3.54
C SER A 413 1.90 -2.58 3.03
N PRO A 414 1.15 -1.69 2.34
CA PRO A 414 -0.12 -2.07 1.71
C PRO A 414 0.00 -3.31 0.81
N GLN A 415 1.09 -3.45 0.05
CA GLN A 415 1.29 -4.63 -0.79
C GLN A 415 1.52 -5.92 0.03
N GLN A 416 2.28 -5.84 1.12
CA GLN A 416 2.47 -6.96 2.05
C GLN A 416 1.12 -7.40 2.67
N LEU A 417 0.26 -6.44 3.01
CA LEU A 417 -1.08 -6.74 3.52
C LEU A 417 -1.94 -7.46 2.47
N LEU A 418 -1.86 -7.07 1.19
CA LEU A 418 -2.54 -7.79 0.11
C LEU A 418 -2.04 -9.22 -0.07
N TYR A 419 -0.73 -9.44 0.05
CA TYR A 419 -0.14 -10.78 0.01
C TYR A 419 -0.65 -11.65 1.17
N ASN A 420 -0.71 -11.10 2.39
CA ASN A 420 -1.26 -11.78 3.55
C ASN A 420 -2.76 -12.12 3.37
N LEU A 421 -3.54 -11.16 2.86
CA LEU A 421 -4.97 -11.37 2.55
C LEU A 421 -5.16 -12.47 1.51
N TYR A 422 -4.33 -12.48 0.46
CA TYR A 422 -4.33 -13.54 -0.54
C TYR A 422 -4.03 -14.90 0.08
N ASN A 423 -2.97 -15.01 0.90
CA ASN A 423 -2.61 -16.27 1.56
C ASN A 423 -3.75 -16.80 2.42
N LYS A 424 -4.43 -15.93 3.17
CA LYS A 424 -5.58 -16.30 4.00
C LYS A 424 -6.74 -16.85 3.16
N ILE A 425 -7.13 -16.13 2.10
CA ILE A 425 -8.21 -16.56 1.20
C ILE A 425 -7.83 -17.87 0.49
N ALA A 426 -6.63 -17.95 -0.07
CA ALA A 426 -6.14 -19.12 -0.80
C ALA A 426 -6.07 -20.36 0.11
N LEU A 427 -5.59 -20.21 1.34
CA LEU A 427 -5.53 -21.30 2.31
C LEU A 427 -6.93 -21.81 2.68
N THR A 428 -7.88 -20.91 2.93
CA THR A 428 -9.27 -21.31 3.20
C THR A 428 -9.93 -21.94 1.98
N GLU A 429 -9.62 -21.49 0.77
CA GLU A 429 -10.11 -22.13 -0.46
C GLU A 429 -9.54 -23.55 -0.62
N ILE A 430 -8.25 -23.76 -0.33
CA ILE A 430 -7.61 -25.10 -0.31
C ILE A 430 -8.30 -26.00 0.71
N LYS A 431 -8.59 -25.51 1.93
CA LYS A 431 -9.34 -26.26 2.94
C LYS A 431 -10.72 -26.67 2.42
N GLY A 432 -11.45 -25.74 1.82
CA GLY A 432 -12.77 -25.98 1.22
C GLY A 432 -12.72 -27.04 0.13
N TYR A 433 -11.83 -26.87 -0.84
CA TYR A 433 -11.62 -27.81 -1.95
C TYR A 433 -11.24 -29.21 -1.45
N THR A 434 -10.29 -29.30 -0.52
CA THR A 434 -9.83 -30.57 0.08
C THR A 434 -10.99 -31.33 0.71
N MET A 435 -11.83 -30.64 1.50
CA MET A 435 -12.98 -31.27 2.13
C MET A 435 -14.01 -31.75 1.09
N MET A 436 -14.32 -30.94 0.07
CA MET A 436 -15.31 -31.28 -0.96
C MET A 436 -14.86 -32.47 -1.81
N GLN A 437 -13.60 -32.48 -2.22
CA GLN A 437 -13.03 -33.56 -2.99
C GLN A 437 -12.95 -34.86 -2.19
N PHE A 438 -12.56 -34.78 -0.91
CA PHE A 438 -12.63 -35.90 0.01
C PHE A 438 -14.05 -36.44 0.12
N SER A 439 -15.04 -35.58 0.30
CA SER A 439 -16.45 -35.98 0.44
C SER A 439 -16.98 -36.72 -0.78
N TRP A 440 -16.74 -36.22 -1.99
CA TRP A 440 -17.17 -36.92 -3.21
C TRP A 440 -16.45 -38.25 -3.40
N THR A 441 -15.14 -38.29 -3.17
CA THR A 441 -14.34 -39.53 -3.26
C THR A 441 -14.84 -40.56 -2.25
N LEU A 442 -15.14 -40.13 -1.03
CA LEU A 442 -15.65 -40.98 0.04
C LEU A 442 -17.04 -41.54 -0.29
N LEU A 443 -17.97 -40.71 -0.77
CA LEU A 443 -19.31 -41.15 -1.19
C LEU A 443 -19.24 -42.14 -2.36
N LYS A 444 -18.28 -41.94 -3.28
CA LYS A 444 -17.98 -42.88 -4.37
C LYS A 444 -17.49 -44.23 -3.85
N LEU A 445 -16.52 -44.23 -2.94
CA LEU A 445 -16.02 -45.47 -2.32
C LEU A 445 -17.11 -46.21 -1.51
N TYR A 446 -18.08 -45.49 -0.92
CA TYR A 446 -19.23 -46.10 -0.25
C TYR A 446 -20.31 -46.65 -1.20
N ASN A 447 -20.08 -46.58 -2.52
CA ASN A 447 -21.01 -47.05 -3.55
C ASN A 447 -22.39 -46.38 -3.45
N ILE A 448 -22.41 -45.12 -3.01
CA ILE A 448 -23.62 -44.28 -2.96
C ILE A 448 -23.91 -43.68 -4.37
N GLY A 449 -22.88 -43.50 -5.19
CA GLY A 449 -22.92 -43.00 -6.57
C GLY A 449 -21.51 -42.90 -7.17
N ASN A 450 -21.34 -42.66 -8.47
CA ASN A 450 -20.01 -42.56 -9.12
C ASN A 450 -19.40 -41.15 -9.02
N PHE A 451 -20.22 -40.11 -8.83
CA PHE A 451 -19.85 -38.71 -8.55
C PHE A 451 -18.74 -38.08 -9.42
N THR A 452 -18.50 -38.63 -10.61
CA THR A 452 -17.28 -38.32 -11.39
C THR A 452 -17.41 -36.97 -12.08
N GLU A 453 -18.61 -36.63 -12.56
CA GLU A 453 -18.88 -35.32 -13.16
C GLU A 453 -18.91 -34.21 -12.10
N GLU A 454 -19.41 -34.50 -10.89
CA GLU A 454 -19.42 -33.57 -9.75
C GLU A 454 -17.99 -33.19 -9.32
N MET A 455 -17.08 -34.18 -9.26
CA MET A 455 -15.66 -33.94 -8.98
C MET A 455 -14.98 -33.12 -10.08
N GLU A 456 -15.29 -33.40 -11.35
CA GLU A 456 -14.74 -32.63 -12.47
C GLU A 456 -15.25 -31.18 -12.48
N GLN A 457 -16.54 -30.97 -12.23
CA GLN A 457 -17.12 -29.64 -12.09
C GLN A 457 -16.51 -28.87 -10.92
N LEU A 458 -16.29 -29.53 -9.78
CA LEU A 458 -15.60 -28.94 -8.63
C LEU A 458 -14.19 -28.46 -8.99
N LYS A 459 -13.42 -29.28 -9.72
CA LYS A 459 -12.06 -28.94 -10.20
C LYS A 459 -12.08 -27.74 -11.15
N GLN A 460 -13.05 -27.69 -12.07
CA GLN A 460 -13.21 -26.55 -12.99
C GLN A 460 -13.57 -25.26 -12.26
N GLN A 461 -14.52 -25.30 -11.33
CA GLN A 461 -14.89 -24.11 -10.54
C GLN A 461 -13.74 -23.61 -9.67
N TYR A 462 -12.94 -24.52 -9.10
CA TYR A 462 -11.72 -24.16 -8.36
C TYR A 462 -10.69 -23.46 -9.24
N ALA A 463 -10.50 -23.94 -10.48
CA ALA A 463 -9.62 -23.29 -11.46
C ALA A 463 -10.07 -21.87 -11.81
N ILE A 464 -11.38 -21.67 -12.01
CA ILE A 464 -11.95 -20.37 -12.33
C ILE A 464 -11.72 -19.38 -11.18
N ARG A 465 -12.14 -19.72 -9.96
CA ARG A 465 -11.98 -18.87 -8.77
C ARG A 465 -10.52 -18.53 -8.48
N THR A 466 -9.63 -19.52 -8.60
CA THR A 466 -8.18 -19.30 -8.41
C THR A 466 -7.66 -18.31 -9.45
N SER A 467 -8.03 -18.46 -10.73
CA SER A 467 -7.60 -17.55 -11.81
C SER A 467 -8.11 -16.12 -11.60
N GLU A 468 -9.36 -15.96 -11.16
CA GLU A 468 -9.96 -14.66 -10.90
C GLU A 468 -9.33 -13.98 -9.69
N THR A 469 -9.12 -14.73 -8.60
CA THR A 469 -8.46 -14.25 -7.39
C THR A 469 -7.03 -13.79 -7.67
N LEU A 470 -6.25 -14.60 -8.40
CA LEU A 470 -4.89 -14.24 -8.81
C LEU A 470 -4.87 -12.97 -9.67
N ARG A 471 -5.82 -12.83 -10.61
CA ARG A 471 -5.94 -11.61 -11.43
C ARG A 471 -6.26 -10.38 -10.57
N ALA A 472 -7.22 -10.51 -9.65
CA ALA A 472 -7.64 -9.42 -8.79
C ALA A 472 -6.51 -8.94 -7.86
N VAL A 473 -5.82 -9.86 -7.17
CA VAL A 473 -4.73 -9.49 -6.26
C VAL A 473 -3.54 -8.89 -7.01
N LYS A 474 -3.12 -9.47 -8.14
CA LYS A 474 -2.00 -8.93 -8.94
C LYS A 474 -2.30 -7.52 -9.42
N THR A 475 -3.52 -7.29 -9.90
CA THR A 475 -3.97 -5.96 -10.33
C THR A 475 -3.87 -4.96 -9.19
N ALA A 476 -4.28 -5.33 -7.97
CA ALA A 476 -4.17 -4.47 -6.80
C ALA A 476 -2.71 -4.25 -6.36
N MET A 477 -1.87 -5.29 -6.39
CA MET A 477 -0.45 -5.23 -5.97
C MET A 477 0.40 -4.32 -6.84
N VAL A 478 0.06 -4.16 -8.12
CA VAL A 478 0.73 -3.22 -9.05
C VAL A 478 0.63 -1.77 -8.55
N PHE A 479 -0.48 -1.41 -7.91
CA PHE A 479 -0.71 -0.04 -7.41
C PHE A 479 -0.42 0.13 -5.92
N ALA A 480 -0.32 -0.97 -5.17
CA ALA A 480 -0.11 -0.94 -3.74
C ALA A 480 1.37 -0.60 -3.40
N PRO A 481 1.61 0.43 -2.56
CA PRO A 481 2.97 0.74 -2.11
C PRO A 481 3.63 -0.43 -1.36
N ARG A 482 4.95 -0.57 -1.53
CA ARG A 482 5.81 -1.54 -0.82
C ARG A 482 6.60 -0.93 0.34
N GLU A 483 6.51 0.38 0.50
CA GLU A 483 7.28 1.11 1.50
C GLU A 483 6.71 0.92 2.90
N VAL A 484 7.61 0.78 3.87
CA VAL A 484 7.31 0.77 5.30
C VAL A 484 8.18 1.82 5.97
N TRP A 485 7.55 2.72 6.71
CA TRP A 485 8.21 3.79 7.46
C TRP A 485 7.42 4.08 8.75
N LYS A 486 8.01 4.86 9.66
CA LYS A 486 7.36 5.19 10.94
C LYS A 486 6.79 6.60 10.96
N CYS A 487 5.51 6.69 11.31
CA CYS A 487 4.85 7.95 11.63
C CYS A 487 5.37 8.54 12.95
N ASP A 488 4.98 9.77 13.23
CA ASP A 488 5.40 10.44 14.45
C ASP A 488 4.75 9.79 15.69
N PRO A 489 5.50 9.64 16.79
CA PRO A 489 4.95 9.16 18.04
C PRO A 489 3.99 10.21 18.62
N ILE A 490 3.09 9.77 19.51
CA ILE A 490 2.21 10.67 20.27
C ILE A 490 3.02 11.76 21.00
N LYS A 491 4.22 11.41 21.48
CA LYS A 491 5.14 12.34 22.12
C LYS A 491 6.58 12.01 21.75
N HIS A 492 7.25 12.98 21.14
CA HIS A 492 8.68 12.88 20.84
C HIS A 492 9.54 12.86 22.12
N LYS A 493 10.53 11.98 22.14
CA LYS A 493 11.51 11.85 23.23
C LYS A 493 12.93 11.82 22.64
N LEU A 494 13.77 12.72 23.11
CA LEU A 494 15.17 12.84 22.67
C LEU A 494 15.93 11.52 22.93
N ASP A 495 16.70 11.09 21.94
CA ASP A 495 17.50 9.86 21.89
C ASP A 495 16.67 8.56 22.07
N VAL A 496 15.34 8.64 21.93
CA VAL A 496 14.43 7.48 21.90
C VAL A 496 13.65 7.43 20.59
N THR A 497 12.93 8.52 20.26
CA THR A 497 12.14 8.61 19.02
C THR A 497 12.76 9.56 18.00
N TYR A 498 13.62 10.46 18.43
CA TYR A 498 14.41 11.31 17.54
C TYR A 498 15.72 11.67 18.22
N THR A 499 16.71 12.10 17.45
CA THR A 499 17.91 12.75 17.94
C THR A 499 18.19 14.01 17.11
N GLU A 500 19.12 14.84 17.58
CA GLU A 500 19.54 16.07 16.91
C GLU A 500 21.06 16.14 16.81
N LEU A 501 21.53 16.91 15.83
CA LEU A 501 22.93 17.33 15.73
C LEU A 501 23.16 18.53 16.64
N LYS A 502 23.68 18.28 17.84
CA LYS A 502 23.89 19.29 18.88
C LYS A 502 25.07 20.19 18.51
N GLN A 503 24.87 21.51 18.64
CA GLN A 503 25.94 22.51 18.55
C GLN A 503 26.75 22.44 17.24
N VAL A 504 26.08 22.24 16.11
CA VAL A 504 26.72 22.22 14.78
C VAL A 504 26.63 23.59 14.13
N PHE A 505 25.43 23.99 13.73
CA PHE A 505 25.15 25.32 13.19
C PHE A 505 24.26 26.09 14.17
N GLN A 506 24.76 27.23 14.66
CA GLN A 506 24.02 28.08 15.59
C GLN A 506 24.17 29.57 15.27
N GLY A 507 23.12 30.34 15.49
CA GLY A 507 23.18 31.80 15.54
C GLY A 507 24.18 32.27 16.59
N TYR A 508 25.05 33.20 16.20
CA TYR A 508 26.17 33.67 17.00
C TYR A 508 26.34 35.19 16.82
N LEU A 509 26.32 35.90 17.95
CA LEU A 509 26.58 37.33 18.00
C LEU A 509 28.08 37.59 18.13
N VAL A 510 28.63 38.43 17.27
CA VAL A 510 30.05 38.77 17.25
C VAL A 510 30.25 40.20 16.77
N ASN A 511 31.16 40.93 17.40
CA ASN A 511 31.49 42.28 16.97
C ASN A 511 32.45 42.26 15.77
N GLU A 512 32.30 43.20 14.84
CA GLU A 512 33.19 43.35 13.68
C GLU A 512 34.67 43.37 14.05
N VAL A 513 35.02 44.00 15.18
CA VAL A 513 36.40 44.06 15.69
C VAL A 513 37.01 42.68 15.98
N ASP A 514 36.19 41.67 16.24
CA ASP A 514 36.65 40.31 16.60
C ASP A 514 36.66 39.36 15.39
N MET A 515 36.20 39.81 14.22
CA MET A 515 36.09 39.01 13.00
C MET A 515 37.25 39.22 12.02
N ASN A 516 38.27 40.01 12.37
CA ASN A 516 39.46 40.20 11.55
C ASN A 516 40.76 40.19 12.40
N PRO A 517 41.89 39.74 11.83
CA PRO A 517 43.18 39.72 12.52
C PRO A 517 43.67 41.08 13.02
N GLN A 518 43.30 42.17 12.33
CA GLN A 518 43.76 43.53 12.62
C GLN A 518 42.98 44.18 13.76
N SER A 519 41.92 43.53 14.25
CA SER A 519 40.99 44.07 15.23
C SER A 519 40.48 45.45 14.87
N THR A 520 39.88 45.60 13.67
CA THR A 520 39.34 46.86 13.14
C THR A 520 37.86 46.76 12.79
N CYS A 521 37.16 47.90 12.66
CA CYS A 521 35.74 47.98 12.26
C CYS A 521 35.62 48.79 10.97
N LYS A 522 36.44 48.44 9.97
CA LYS A 522 36.48 49.15 8.69
C LYS A 522 35.42 48.70 7.70
N GLU A 523 34.97 47.47 7.87
CA GLU A 523 34.00 46.80 7.03
C GLU A 523 32.64 46.77 7.73
N ASN A 524 31.62 46.20 7.09
CA ASN A 524 30.31 45.96 7.70
C ASN A 524 30.07 44.45 7.92
N CYS A 525 29.02 44.10 8.68
CA CYS A 525 28.66 42.69 8.90
C CYS A 525 28.54 41.84 7.61
N ALA A 526 27.99 42.39 6.53
CA ALA A 526 27.78 41.66 5.28
C ALA A 526 29.09 41.32 4.53
N TYR A 527 30.16 42.09 4.77
CA TYR A 527 31.51 41.77 4.27
C TYR A 527 31.99 40.42 4.79
N TYR A 528 31.67 40.09 6.05
CA TYR A 528 32.08 38.86 6.72
C TYR A 528 31.17 37.66 6.37
N SER A 529 30.93 37.44 5.07
CA SER A 529 30.19 36.26 4.59
C SER A 529 30.86 34.94 4.95
N TYR A 530 32.18 34.95 5.13
CA TYR A 530 33.00 33.83 5.57
C TYR A 530 34.20 34.31 6.38
N SER A 531 34.22 34.05 7.70
CA SER A 531 35.29 34.47 8.61
C SER A 531 35.46 33.50 9.79
N LYS A 532 36.17 33.92 10.85
CA LYS A 532 36.31 33.22 12.13
C LYS A 532 36.46 34.22 13.27
N VAL A 533 36.32 33.75 14.51
CA VAL A 533 36.58 34.58 15.69
C VAL A 533 38.10 34.68 15.92
N HIS A 534 38.67 35.86 15.70
CA HIS A 534 40.10 36.12 15.84
C HIS A 534 40.51 36.50 17.28
N GLY A 535 39.64 37.18 18.01
CA GLY A 535 39.93 37.66 19.36
C GLY A 535 38.68 37.91 20.19
N CYS A 536 38.87 38.58 21.31
CA CYS A 536 37.80 39.13 22.14
C CYS A 536 38.26 40.50 22.66
N TYR A 537 37.96 41.54 21.90
CA TYR A 537 38.42 42.90 22.16
C TYR A 537 37.89 43.38 23.51
N GLN A 538 38.81 43.80 24.39
CA GLN A 538 38.52 44.34 25.73
C GLN A 538 37.59 43.47 26.61
N ASN A 539 37.57 42.14 26.39
CA ASN A 539 36.66 41.23 27.10
C ASN A 539 35.19 41.70 27.08
N GLN A 540 34.72 42.21 25.93
CA GLN A 540 33.32 42.59 25.71
C GLN A 540 32.38 41.36 25.75
N PHE A 541 31.22 41.40 25.09
CA PHE A 541 30.23 40.31 25.11
C PHE A 541 30.81 38.95 24.69
N CYS A 542 31.83 38.91 23.83
CA CYS A 542 32.58 37.70 23.47
C CYS A 542 33.13 36.90 24.67
N SER A 543 33.39 37.55 25.81
CA SER A 543 33.92 36.89 27.01
C SER A 543 32.84 36.19 27.85
N THR A 544 31.56 36.57 27.67
CA THR A 544 30.43 36.07 28.48
C THR A 544 29.69 34.91 27.84
N GLN A 545 29.88 34.73 26.52
CA GLN A 545 29.34 33.63 25.74
C GLN A 545 30.40 32.59 25.40
N ARG A 546 29.97 31.38 25.01
CA ARG A 546 30.89 30.37 24.47
C ARG A 546 31.52 30.87 23.17
N ARG A 547 32.83 30.73 22.99
CA ARG A 547 33.50 31.05 21.72
C ARG A 547 32.99 30.17 20.56
N CYS A 548 32.90 30.70 19.35
CA CYS A 548 32.76 29.89 18.14
C CYS A 548 34.15 29.37 17.70
N ASN A 549 34.36 28.05 17.72
CA ASN A 549 35.67 27.45 17.43
C ASN A 549 35.93 27.10 15.96
N GLY A 550 34.94 27.30 15.08
CA GLY A 550 35.08 27.09 13.65
C GLY A 550 34.82 28.37 12.84
N LYS A 551 34.04 28.23 11.77
CA LYS A 551 33.81 29.30 10.78
C LYS A 551 32.56 30.11 11.14
N LEU A 552 32.63 31.40 10.86
CA LEU A 552 31.49 32.32 10.86
C LEU A 552 31.01 32.47 9.43
N ILE A 553 29.71 32.30 9.23
CA ILE A 553 29.10 32.19 7.90
C ILE A 553 27.85 33.04 7.83
N ASN A 554 27.63 33.70 6.69
CA ASN A 554 26.44 34.51 6.41
C ASN A 554 26.15 35.54 7.52
N CYS A 555 27.17 36.31 7.90
CA CYS A 555 27.01 37.38 8.88
C CYS A 555 26.14 38.51 8.32
N GLN A 556 25.25 39.04 9.15
CA GLN A 556 24.36 40.15 8.81
C GLN A 556 24.20 41.12 9.98
N TYR A 557 24.01 42.39 9.62
CA TYR A 557 23.65 43.44 10.57
C TYR A 557 22.13 43.45 10.75
N ILE A 558 21.66 43.54 11.99
CA ILE A 558 20.23 43.62 12.32
C ILE A 558 19.92 44.98 12.93
N ASP A 559 20.54 45.29 14.07
CA ASP A 559 20.43 46.57 14.75
C ASP A 559 21.66 46.80 15.65
N SER A 560 21.85 48.03 16.13
CA SER A 560 23.03 48.44 16.90
C SER A 560 23.01 47.93 18.33
N ASP A 561 21.86 47.96 18.98
CA ASP A 561 21.70 47.64 20.40
C ASP A 561 20.69 46.49 20.59
N MET A 562 21.00 45.60 21.52
CA MET A 562 20.17 44.43 21.81
C MET A 562 20.27 43.95 23.26
N TRP A 563 19.22 43.27 23.72
CA TRP A 563 19.17 42.53 24.97
C TRP A 563 19.17 41.03 24.70
N VAL A 564 20.21 40.36 25.14
CA VAL A 564 20.38 38.92 24.96
C VAL A 564 19.95 38.19 26.22
N CYS A 565 19.09 37.18 26.08
CA CYS A 565 18.84 36.22 27.14
C CYS A 565 19.73 34.99 26.96
N PRO A 566 20.85 34.88 27.71
CA PRO A 566 21.74 33.74 27.58
C PRO A 566 21.11 32.47 28.14
N SER A 567 21.33 31.35 27.45
CA SER A 567 20.95 30.02 27.95
C SER A 567 21.82 29.58 29.13
N ASP A 568 21.39 28.50 29.80
CA ASP A 568 22.20 27.85 30.84
C ASP A 568 23.54 27.36 30.28
N LYS A 569 24.60 27.33 31.10
CA LYS A 569 25.92 26.84 30.69
C LYS A 569 25.91 25.36 30.29
N SER A 570 24.99 24.56 30.84
CA SER A 570 24.79 23.15 30.46
C SER A 570 23.86 22.97 29.27
N SER A 571 23.25 24.04 28.75
CA SER A 571 22.35 23.98 27.60
C SER A 571 23.12 23.72 26.31
N THR A 572 22.46 23.09 25.35
CA THR A 572 22.96 23.00 23.96
C THR A 572 22.85 24.35 23.24
N ARG A 573 21.94 25.23 23.70
CA ARG A 573 21.65 26.55 23.14
C ARG A 573 22.61 27.61 23.67
N ARG A 574 22.85 28.67 22.89
CA ARG A 574 23.61 29.86 23.31
C ARG A 574 22.67 30.92 23.90
N TYR A 575 21.53 31.11 23.27
CA TYR A 575 20.53 32.11 23.65
C TYR A 575 19.12 31.50 23.70
N GLU A 576 18.28 31.96 24.62
CA GLU A 576 16.85 31.64 24.61
C GLU A 576 16.11 32.56 23.63
N TYR A 577 16.41 33.86 23.70
CA TYR A 577 15.92 34.88 22.78
C TYR A 577 16.89 36.08 22.72
N ILE A 578 16.74 36.90 21.67
CA ILE A 578 17.44 38.16 21.47
C ILE A 578 16.40 39.21 21.12
N GLU A 579 16.43 40.35 21.81
CA GLU A 579 15.53 41.48 21.56
C GLU A 579 16.36 42.68 21.10
N TYR A 580 16.04 43.23 19.93
CA TYR A 580 16.70 44.40 19.36
C TYR A 580 15.93 45.68 19.69
N GLU A 581 16.63 46.82 19.69
CA GLU A 581 16.04 48.12 20.02
C GLU A 581 14.93 48.57 19.07
N ASN A 582 15.01 48.22 17.78
CA ASN A 582 13.91 48.41 16.83
C ASN A 582 12.63 47.60 17.11
N GLY A 583 12.59 46.82 18.20
CA GLY A 583 11.45 46.00 18.62
C GLY A 583 11.42 44.59 18.01
N GLN A 584 12.35 44.26 17.10
CA GLN A 584 12.46 42.91 16.55
C GLN A 584 12.96 41.94 17.62
N THR A 585 12.32 40.78 17.72
CA THR A 585 12.71 39.73 18.67
C THR A 585 12.95 38.42 17.91
N PHE A 586 14.06 37.76 18.21
CA PHE A 586 14.44 36.45 17.72
C PHE A 586 14.33 35.41 18.82
N GLY A 587 13.72 34.27 18.50
CA GLY A 587 13.41 33.23 19.49
C GLY A 587 12.17 33.55 20.32
N GLN A 588 11.86 32.67 21.27
CA GLN A 588 10.64 32.78 22.07
C GLN A 588 10.91 33.61 23.33
N LYS A 589 10.49 34.88 23.30
CA LYS A 589 10.63 35.78 24.46
C LYS A 589 9.72 35.34 25.60
N GLY A 590 10.35 35.03 26.72
CA GLY A 590 9.70 34.69 27.99
C GLY A 590 10.54 35.18 29.16
N THR A 591 10.30 34.65 30.35
CA THR A 591 11.12 34.98 31.53
C THR A 591 12.54 34.45 31.35
N CYS A 592 13.53 35.34 31.28
CA CYS A 592 14.92 34.95 31.19
C CYS A 592 15.41 34.39 32.53
N LYS A 593 15.84 33.12 32.55
CA LYS A 593 16.33 32.45 33.76
C LYS A 593 17.66 33.03 34.26
N ARG A 594 18.45 33.60 33.35
CA ARG A 594 19.71 34.28 33.64
C ARG A 594 19.53 35.80 33.46
N PRO A 595 20.39 36.64 34.06
CA PRO A 595 20.33 38.08 33.79
C PRO A 595 20.46 38.36 32.30
N THR A 596 19.55 39.18 31.77
CA THR A 596 19.66 39.68 30.40
C THR A 596 20.92 40.52 30.28
N THR A 597 21.65 40.34 29.17
CA THR A 597 22.89 41.07 28.90
C THR A 597 22.62 42.10 27.82
N LYS A 598 22.83 43.39 28.13
CA LYS A 598 22.79 44.45 27.13
C LYS A 598 24.06 44.39 26.28
N VAL A 599 23.91 44.41 24.97
CA VAL A 599 24.99 44.32 23.99
C VAL A 599 24.85 45.51 23.05
N ASP A 600 25.78 46.46 23.18
CA ASP A 600 25.72 47.76 22.50
C ASP A 600 26.84 47.86 21.47
N SER A 601 26.50 48.35 20.28
CA SER A 601 27.48 48.76 19.28
C SER A 601 28.12 50.10 19.67
N TRP A 602 29.33 50.37 19.21
CA TRP A 602 30.09 51.52 19.72
C TRP A 602 30.97 52.17 18.64
N TRP A 603 31.28 53.45 18.85
CA TRP A 603 32.15 54.21 17.95
C TRP A 603 33.62 54.11 18.38
N ARG A 604 34.47 53.65 17.46
CA ARG A 604 35.92 53.72 17.58
C ARG A 604 36.41 54.97 16.87
N TRP A 605 36.66 56.02 17.66
CA TRP A 605 36.96 57.37 17.15
C TRP A 605 35.76 57.92 16.35
N LEU A 606 35.92 59.04 15.64
CA LEU A 606 34.80 59.72 14.96
C LEU A 606 34.32 59.05 13.65
N PHE A 607 35.01 58.01 13.15
CA PHE A 607 34.79 57.52 11.78
C PHE A 607 34.50 56.01 11.65
N TRP A 608 34.68 55.21 12.70
CA TRP A 608 34.47 53.76 12.62
C TRP A 608 33.43 53.32 13.64
N HIS A 609 32.32 52.75 13.18
CA HIS A 609 31.29 52.16 14.03
C HIS A 609 31.51 50.65 14.10
N CYS A 610 31.69 50.12 15.31
CA CYS A 610 31.90 48.71 15.57
C CYS A 610 30.59 48.03 15.91
N SER A 611 29.93 47.49 14.88
CA SER A 611 28.62 46.86 15.01
C SER A 611 28.72 45.40 15.50
N TYR A 612 27.69 44.94 16.21
CA TYR A 612 27.47 43.51 16.44
C TYR A 612 26.73 42.87 15.28
N CYS A 613 27.27 41.76 14.79
CA CYS A 613 26.75 40.98 13.67
C CYS A 613 26.12 39.68 14.16
N MET A 614 25.00 39.31 13.54
CA MET A 614 24.41 37.98 13.68
C MET A 614 24.98 37.08 12.58
N CYS A 615 25.69 36.03 12.96
CA CYS A 615 26.31 35.06 12.05
C CYS A 615 25.81 33.64 12.34
N THR A 616 25.99 32.73 11.38
CA THR A 616 25.94 31.29 11.65
C THR A 616 27.33 30.80 12.05
N CYS A 617 27.46 30.21 13.23
CA CYS A 617 28.68 29.57 13.69
C CYS A 617 28.63 28.07 13.34
N ASP A 618 29.61 27.61 12.56
CA ASP A 618 29.95 26.19 12.42
C ASP A 618 30.90 25.81 13.57
N ASP A 619 30.36 25.28 14.68
CA ASP A 619 31.07 25.23 15.96
C ASP A 619 31.86 23.93 16.18
N HIS A 620 33.17 23.97 15.93
CA HIS A 620 34.06 22.81 16.12
C HIS A 620 34.45 22.65 17.60
N ASN A 621 33.55 22.13 18.41
CA ASN A 621 33.78 21.86 19.83
C ASN A 621 33.62 20.36 20.17
N SER A 622 34.19 19.90 21.29
CA SER A 622 34.16 18.49 21.72
C SER A 622 32.79 17.99 22.17
N SER A 623 31.80 18.87 22.25
CA SER A 623 30.40 18.58 22.60
C SER A 623 29.46 18.70 21.39
N SER A 624 30.03 18.79 20.18
CA SER A 624 29.30 18.92 18.92
C SER A 624 29.00 17.53 18.35
N ASP A 625 27.72 17.18 18.21
CA ASP A 625 27.28 15.93 17.60
C ASP A 625 27.16 16.15 16.08
N ARG A 626 28.18 15.78 15.31
CA ARG A 626 28.26 16.09 13.87
C ARG A 626 28.76 14.95 12.99
N TYR A 627 28.80 13.72 13.52
CA TYR A 627 29.46 12.61 12.85
C TYR A 627 28.45 11.58 12.33
N PHE A 628 28.68 11.04 11.13
CA PHE A 628 27.91 9.94 10.55
C PHE A 628 28.84 8.77 10.26
N ASN A 629 28.45 7.55 10.66
CA ASN A 629 29.24 6.36 10.41
C ASN A 629 29.25 6.01 8.90
N LEU A 630 30.43 5.73 8.36
CA LEU A 630 30.65 5.30 6.98
C LEU A 630 30.98 3.80 6.86
N ARG A 631 31.20 3.09 7.98
CA ARG A 631 31.47 1.64 7.98
C ARG A 631 30.25 0.85 7.52
N ASP A 632 30.51 -0.21 6.76
CA ASP A 632 29.51 -1.16 6.27
C ASP A 632 28.74 -1.84 7.42
N VAL A 633 27.42 -1.94 7.28
CA VAL A 633 26.56 -2.66 8.21
C VAL A 633 25.82 -3.76 7.45
N THR A 634 26.36 -4.98 7.47
CA THR A 634 25.82 -6.16 6.76
C THR A 634 25.19 -7.17 7.72
N SER A 635 24.17 -7.90 7.25
CA SER A 635 23.64 -9.09 7.90
C SER A 635 24.64 -10.24 7.82
N ASP A 636 24.44 -11.27 8.63
CA ASP A 636 25.21 -12.51 8.56
C ASP A 636 24.79 -13.36 7.33
N VAL A 637 25.25 -12.92 6.16
CA VAL A 637 24.98 -13.57 4.86
C VAL A 637 25.52 -15.00 4.83
N ASP A 638 26.63 -15.28 5.50
CA ASP A 638 27.23 -16.61 5.59
C ASP A 638 26.31 -17.62 6.29
N ASN A 639 25.52 -17.16 7.26
CA ASN A 639 24.49 -17.94 7.94
C ASN A 639 23.08 -17.71 7.36
N ASN A 640 22.99 -17.37 6.07
CA ASN A 640 21.74 -17.20 5.32
C ASN A 640 20.77 -16.18 5.93
N LYS A 641 21.29 -15.11 6.54
CA LYS A 641 20.47 -14.03 7.12
C LYS A 641 20.37 -12.81 6.22
N VAL A 642 19.19 -12.21 6.21
CA VAL A 642 18.86 -10.98 5.48
C VAL A 642 18.45 -9.87 6.43
N VAL A 643 18.46 -8.62 5.97
CA VAL A 643 17.94 -7.48 6.72
C VAL A 643 16.41 -7.56 6.79
N THR A 644 15.87 -7.44 7.99
CA THR A 644 14.41 -7.45 8.27
C THR A 644 13.93 -6.15 8.91
N GLY A 645 14.84 -5.28 9.35
CA GLY A 645 14.51 -4.03 10.03
C GLY A 645 15.67 -3.05 10.03
N VAL A 646 15.39 -1.76 10.18
CA VAL A 646 16.41 -0.71 10.20
C VAL A 646 16.04 0.43 11.14
N ARG A 647 17.05 1.10 11.71
CA ARG A 647 16.90 2.38 12.43
C ARG A 647 18.19 3.18 12.41
N LEU A 648 18.07 4.48 12.67
CA LEU A 648 19.21 5.33 13.01
C LEU A 648 19.37 5.38 14.53
N LYS A 649 20.61 5.35 15.01
CA LYS A 649 20.90 5.50 16.44
C LYS A 649 22.16 6.34 16.63
N LYS A 650 22.12 7.28 17.57
CA LYS A 650 23.30 8.03 17.99
C LYS A 650 23.98 7.29 19.14
N GLU A 651 25.26 6.97 18.95
CA GLU A 651 26.13 6.37 19.96
C GLU A 651 27.51 7.03 19.82
N ASN A 652 28.19 7.36 20.92
CA ASN A 652 29.47 8.07 20.89
C ASN A 652 29.51 9.34 20.01
N GLN A 653 28.40 10.09 19.97
CA GLN A 653 28.24 11.30 19.13
C GLN A 653 28.24 11.03 17.61
N ILE A 654 28.19 9.76 17.19
CA ILE A 654 28.13 9.32 15.79
C ILE A 654 26.74 8.78 15.50
N ILE A 655 26.17 9.17 14.37
CA ILE A 655 24.92 8.60 13.84
C ILE A 655 25.24 7.31 13.10
N HIS A 656 24.72 6.19 13.60
CA HIS A 656 24.87 4.87 13.01
C HIS A 656 23.58 4.39 12.38
N ILE A 657 23.69 3.71 11.23
CA ILE A 657 22.67 2.78 10.78
C ILE A 657 22.79 1.52 11.65
N GLN A 658 21.67 1.06 12.19
CA GLN A 658 21.57 -0.24 12.85
C GLN A 658 20.55 -1.08 12.08
N ILE A 659 20.88 -2.35 11.86
CA ILE A 659 20.02 -3.31 11.17
C ILE A 659 19.52 -4.39 12.13
N GLN A 660 18.34 -4.90 11.84
CA GLN A 660 17.82 -6.15 12.35
C GLN A 660 17.98 -7.20 11.25
N GLU A 661 18.39 -8.40 11.63
CA GLU A 661 18.59 -9.52 10.72
C GLU A 661 17.73 -10.73 11.12
N GLY A 662 17.35 -11.55 10.14
CA GLY A 662 16.63 -12.81 10.35
C GLY A 662 17.00 -13.84 9.28
N THR A 663 16.87 -15.12 9.62
CA THR A 663 17.20 -16.24 8.73
C THR A 663 16.15 -16.36 7.63
N LEU A 664 16.62 -16.38 6.38
CA LEU A 664 15.78 -16.58 5.21
C LEU A 664 15.38 -18.07 5.12
N LEU A 665 14.09 -18.31 4.94
CA LEU A 665 13.50 -19.62 4.74
C LEU A 665 13.02 -19.79 3.29
N PRO A 666 12.72 -21.03 2.87
CA PRO A 666 12.13 -21.29 1.56
C PRO A 666 10.94 -20.38 1.22
N ARG A 667 10.88 -19.97 -0.05
CA ARG A 667 9.80 -19.17 -0.65
C ARG A 667 9.58 -17.80 -0.02
N GLY A 668 10.67 -17.19 0.45
CA GLY A 668 10.65 -15.82 0.97
C GLY A 668 10.01 -15.69 2.34
N ASN A 669 9.98 -16.76 3.14
CA ASN A 669 9.61 -16.66 4.55
C ASN A 669 10.82 -16.24 5.39
N ILE A 670 10.57 -15.65 6.55
CA ILE A 670 11.59 -15.33 7.55
C ILE A 670 11.31 -16.13 8.81
N ASP A 671 12.35 -16.75 9.38
CA ASP A 671 12.23 -17.37 10.69
C ASP A 671 12.13 -16.27 11.77
N GLY A 672 10.90 -16.02 12.22
CA GLY A 672 10.59 -15.02 13.24
C GLY A 672 11.33 -15.24 14.57
N SER A 673 11.74 -16.47 14.89
CA SER A 673 12.49 -16.77 16.13
C SER A 673 13.96 -16.35 16.04
N SER A 674 14.50 -16.22 14.83
CA SER A 674 15.88 -15.84 14.57
C SER A 674 16.10 -14.32 14.45
N VAL A 675 15.01 -13.54 14.44
CA VAL A 675 15.04 -12.10 14.22
C VAL A 675 15.69 -11.38 15.40
N ALA A 676 16.79 -10.68 15.15
CA ALA A 676 17.54 -9.97 16.19
C ALA A 676 18.23 -8.70 15.67
N TRP A 677 18.36 -7.70 16.55
CA TRP A 677 19.12 -6.48 16.26
C TRP A 677 20.62 -6.73 16.35
N LYS A 678 21.36 -6.37 15.29
CA LYS A 678 22.83 -6.44 15.30
C LYS A 678 23.40 -5.34 16.21
N LYS A 679 24.45 -5.66 16.96
CA LYS A 679 25.12 -4.67 17.84
C LYS A 679 25.79 -3.59 17.00
N ILE A 680 25.75 -2.34 17.49
CA ILE A 680 26.46 -1.22 16.88
C ILE A 680 27.95 -1.37 17.18
N ASP A 681 28.78 -1.08 16.19
CA ASP A 681 30.23 -0.98 16.36
C ASP A 681 30.57 0.24 17.23
N ASN A 682 31.06 -0.02 18.44
CA ASN A 682 31.18 0.96 19.51
C ASN A 682 32.55 1.66 19.48
N TYR A 683 32.86 2.36 18.38
CA TYR A 683 34.09 3.14 18.24
C TYR A 683 33.86 4.62 18.53
N THR A 684 34.95 5.35 18.79
CA THR A 684 34.96 6.80 18.95
C THR A 684 35.87 7.46 17.91
N ILE A 685 35.62 8.74 17.62
CA ILE A 685 36.42 9.51 16.65
C ILE A 685 37.90 9.71 17.05
N ILE A 686 38.26 9.42 18.30
CA ILE A 686 39.63 9.56 18.83
C ILE A 686 40.39 8.23 18.89
N ASP A 687 39.75 7.11 18.52
CA ASP A 687 40.40 5.81 18.52
C ASP A 687 41.53 5.75 17.48
N ALA A 688 42.64 5.09 17.82
CA ALA A 688 43.86 5.11 17.01
C ALA A 688 43.70 4.60 15.56
N ASN A 689 42.73 3.71 15.31
CA ASN A 689 42.47 3.09 14.00
C ASN A 689 41.26 3.70 13.29
N VAL A 690 40.78 4.87 13.70
CA VAL A 690 39.61 5.54 13.13
C VAL A 690 40.05 6.78 12.37
N ARG A 691 39.57 6.95 11.13
CA ARG A 691 39.97 8.01 10.20
C ARG A 691 38.76 8.76 9.66
N ALA A 692 38.82 10.10 9.72
CA ALA A 692 37.83 10.97 9.10
C ALA A 692 37.77 10.76 7.58
N GLY A 693 36.55 10.70 7.03
CA GLY A 693 36.28 10.44 5.62
C GLY A 693 36.40 8.98 5.18
N VAL A 694 36.85 8.08 6.07
CA VAL A 694 36.89 6.62 5.82
C VAL A 694 35.93 5.91 6.76
N ASP A 695 36.06 6.12 8.06
CA ASP A 695 35.20 5.48 9.07
C ASP A 695 33.98 6.33 9.42
N TYR A 696 34.12 7.65 9.36
CA TYR A 696 33.04 8.59 9.67
C TYR A 696 33.11 9.86 8.81
N HIS A 697 31.94 10.41 8.49
CA HIS A 697 31.76 11.72 7.87
C HIS A 697 31.58 12.78 8.94
N THR A 698 32.08 13.99 8.70
CA THR A 698 31.92 15.14 9.59
C THR A 698 31.07 16.20 8.90
N ILE A 699 29.92 16.53 9.47
CA ILE A 699 29.09 17.64 9.01
C ILE A 699 29.83 18.95 9.29
N MET A 700 30.02 19.70 8.21
CA MET A 700 30.59 21.05 8.16
C MET A 700 29.77 21.85 7.15
N TRP A 701 29.85 23.18 7.18
CA TRP A 701 29.02 23.98 6.28
C TRP A 701 29.14 23.57 4.81
N GLU A 702 30.35 23.30 4.30
CA GLU A 702 30.54 22.91 2.90
C GLU A 702 30.19 21.44 2.61
N LYS A 703 29.95 20.61 3.63
CA LYS A 703 29.69 19.15 3.53
C LYS A 703 28.47 18.71 4.36
N ARG A 704 27.38 19.46 4.25
CA ARG A 704 26.14 19.31 5.04
C ARG A 704 24.96 18.73 4.27
N ALA A 705 25.19 18.30 3.03
CA ALA A 705 24.17 17.76 2.17
C ALA A 705 23.95 16.27 2.43
N VAL A 706 22.70 15.83 2.37
CA VAL A 706 22.30 14.42 2.40
C VAL A 706 21.42 14.15 1.19
N ASP A 707 21.78 13.13 0.43
CA ASP A 707 21.00 12.66 -0.71
C ASP A 707 19.79 11.86 -0.22
N LEU A 708 18.62 12.19 -0.76
CA LEU A 708 17.36 11.53 -0.47
C LEU A 708 17.01 10.62 -1.65
N ASP A 709 17.14 9.32 -1.43
CA ASP A 709 16.95 8.31 -2.45
C ASP A 709 16.28 7.07 -1.90
N ASP A 710 15.44 6.47 -2.76
CA ASP A 710 14.86 5.16 -2.58
C ASP A 710 15.60 4.19 -3.48
N LEU A 711 16.25 3.20 -2.87
CA LEU A 711 17.07 2.22 -3.56
C LEU A 711 16.37 0.87 -3.47
N ASP A 712 15.97 0.34 -4.61
CA ASP A 712 15.24 -0.92 -4.72
C ASP A 712 15.94 -1.87 -5.68
N SER A 713 15.88 -3.16 -5.39
CA SER A 713 16.63 -4.17 -6.12
C SER A 713 15.87 -4.73 -7.32
N PRO A 714 16.60 -5.31 -8.30
CA PRO A 714 16.01 -6.20 -9.30
C PRO A 714 15.24 -7.38 -8.68
N ALA A 715 14.39 -8.00 -9.50
CA ALA A 715 13.53 -9.12 -9.12
C ALA A 715 14.33 -10.43 -8.97
N ASP A 716 14.90 -10.65 -7.78
CA ASP A 716 15.61 -11.86 -7.28
C ASP A 716 16.73 -11.53 -6.27
N HIS A 717 16.80 -10.29 -5.78
CA HIS A 717 17.77 -9.85 -4.79
C HIS A 717 17.09 -9.45 -3.48
N LEU A 718 17.83 -9.56 -2.37
CA LEU A 718 17.41 -9.14 -1.04
C LEU A 718 18.46 -8.24 -0.40
N LEU A 719 17.98 -7.34 0.46
CA LEU A 719 18.79 -6.44 1.28
C LEU A 719 19.58 -7.24 2.31
N THR A 720 20.91 -7.15 2.21
CA THR A 720 21.84 -7.77 3.16
C THR A 720 22.77 -6.76 3.82
N GLY A 721 22.70 -5.48 3.48
CA GLY A 721 23.51 -4.47 4.14
C GLY A 721 23.17 -3.05 3.75
N LEU A 722 23.61 -2.11 4.58
CA LEU A 722 23.48 -0.68 4.34
C LEU A 722 24.76 0.02 4.78
N ARG A 723 25.07 1.14 4.14
CA ARG A 723 26.09 2.08 4.60
C ARG A 723 25.79 3.48 4.12
N PHE A 724 26.40 4.45 4.79
CA PHE A 724 26.58 5.77 4.20
C PHE A 724 27.94 5.82 3.51
N ARG A 725 27.99 6.53 2.38
CA ARG A 725 29.23 6.94 1.73
C ARG A 725 29.18 8.43 1.42
N VAL A 726 30.31 9.00 1.04
CA VAL A 726 30.40 10.41 0.65
C VAL A 726 30.64 10.52 -0.86
N ILE A 727 29.77 11.22 -1.57
CA ILE A 727 29.95 11.58 -2.99
C ILE A 727 30.12 13.09 -3.09
N GLY A 728 31.31 13.55 -3.47
CA GLY A 728 31.64 14.98 -3.45
C GLY A 728 31.50 15.56 -2.03
N THR A 729 30.42 16.31 -1.79
CA THR A 729 30.09 16.92 -0.50
C THR A 729 28.82 16.37 0.15
N HIS A 730 28.21 15.34 -0.47
CA HIS A 730 26.92 14.77 -0.08
C HIS A 730 27.12 13.46 0.65
N LEU A 731 26.36 13.26 1.73
CA LEU A 731 26.17 11.96 2.35
C LEU A 731 25.12 11.18 1.53
N ASN A 732 25.50 10.00 1.05
CA ASN A 732 24.69 9.18 0.16
C ASN A 732 24.46 7.80 0.79
N LEU A 733 23.23 7.30 0.70
CA LEU A 733 22.90 5.93 1.12
C LEU A 733 23.33 4.94 0.05
N GLU A 734 23.90 3.82 0.48
CA GLU A 734 24.22 2.68 -0.39
C GLU A 734 23.74 1.39 0.28
N ILE A 735 23.20 0.48 -0.52
CA ILE A 735 22.58 -0.76 -0.06
C ILE A 735 23.35 -1.95 -0.63
N GLN A 736 23.56 -3.00 0.16
CA GLN A 736 24.09 -4.26 -0.33
C GLN A 736 22.94 -5.19 -0.67
N MET A 737 22.98 -5.71 -1.89
CA MET A 737 21.99 -6.61 -2.46
C MET A 737 22.63 -7.96 -2.75
N THR A 738 21.95 -9.03 -2.32
CA THR A 738 22.41 -10.40 -2.52
C THR A 738 21.34 -11.19 -3.27
N PRO A 739 21.66 -11.80 -4.43
CA PRO A 739 20.72 -12.67 -5.12
C PRO A 739 20.36 -13.88 -4.26
N PHE A 740 19.17 -14.43 -4.45
CA PHE A 740 18.74 -15.63 -3.73
C PHE A 740 17.93 -16.57 -4.62
N ASN A 741 17.90 -17.84 -4.23
CA ASN A 741 17.00 -18.81 -4.83
C ASN A 741 15.67 -18.80 -4.07
N PHE A 742 14.59 -18.35 -4.71
CA PHE A 742 13.29 -18.22 -4.04
C PHE A 742 12.76 -19.56 -3.53
N THR A 743 12.83 -20.63 -4.34
CA THR A 743 12.32 -21.95 -3.95
C THR A 743 12.98 -22.51 -2.68
N THR A 744 14.30 -22.37 -2.56
CA THR A 744 15.08 -22.93 -1.43
C THR A 744 15.30 -21.93 -0.29
N GLY A 745 15.15 -20.63 -0.55
CA GLY A 745 15.44 -19.57 0.41
C GLY A 745 16.93 -19.40 0.71
N GLN A 746 17.82 -19.78 -0.23
CA GLN A 746 19.27 -19.72 -0.04
C GLN A 746 19.86 -18.50 -0.76
N LEU A 747 20.67 -17.72 -0.04
CA LEU A 747 21.44 -16.59 -0.58
C LEU A 747 22.61 -17.09 -1.44
N ILE A 748 22.90 -16.38 -2.53
CA ILE A 748 24.07 -16.59 -3.39
C ILE A 748 25.12 -15.55 -3.01
N LYS A 749 25.76 -15.78 -1.87
CA LYS A 749 26.64 -14.80 -1.18
C LYS A 749 27.83 -14.32 -2.01
N GLU A 750 28.33 -15.14 -2.94
CA GLU A 750 29.46 -14.77 -3.80
C GLU A 750 29.08 -13.68 -4.82
N LYS A 751 27.78 -13.39 -4.96
CA LYS A 751 27.22 -12.40 -5.88
C LYS A 751 26.64 -11.17 -5.16
N SER A 752 26.96 -10.97 -3.89
CA SER A 752 26.57 -9.75 -3.17
C SER A 752 27.21 -8.52 -3.79
N LEU A 753 26.40 -7.50 -4.10
CA LEU A 753 26.83 -6.26 -4.75
C LEU A 753 26.29 -5.05 -3.99
N TRP A 754 27.10 -3.99 -3.91
CA TRP A 754 26.63 -2.70 -3.43
C TRP A 754 25.97 -1.91 -4.55
N HIS A 755 24.84 -1.28 -4.26
CA HIS A 755 24.00 -0.54 -5.17
C HIS A 755 23.64 0.84 -4.59
N SER A 756 23.67 1.86 -5.44
CA SER A 756 23.42 3.25 -5.09
C SER A 756 22.97 4.06 -6.31
N HIS A 757 22.40 5.24 -6.04
CA HIS A 757 22.21 6.27 -7.03
C HIS A 757 23.35 7.30 -6.95
N ASP A 758 24.16 7.36 -8.01
CA ASP A 758 25.39 8.17 -8.08
C ASP A 758 25.15 9.54 -8.75
N THR A 759 23.88 9.92 -8.95
CA THR A 759 23.51 11.20 -9.56
C THR A 759 23.89 12.37 -8.66
N THR A 760 24.58 13.35 -9.24
CA THR A 760 25.05 14.56 -8.55
C THR A 760 24.36 15.82 -9.10
N GLU A 761 24.55 16.95 -8.43
CA GLU A 761 24.15 18.26 -8.95
C GLU A 761 24.88 18.67 -10.25
N ALA A 762 26.00 18.00 -10.55
CA ALA A 762 26.85 18.28 -11.71
C ALA A 762 26.77 17.19 -12.78
N SER A 763 25.87 16.20 -12.65
CA SER A 763 25.68 15.16 -13.66
C SER A 763 25.28 15.80 -15.00
N GLU A 764 26.17 15.69 -16.00
CA GLU A 764 25.97 16.19 -17.36
C GLU A 764 25.25 15.16 -18.24
N VAL A 765 24.47 15.65 -19.19
CA VAL A 765 23.84 14.86 -20.25
C VAL A 765 24.83 14.80 -21.41
N TYR A 766 25.32 13.61 -21.78
CA TYR A 766 26.14 13.45 -22.99
C TYR A 766 25.36 12.71 -24.07
N ASP A 767 25.13 13.38 -25.19
CA ASP A 767 24.63 12.78 -26.42
C ASP A 767 25.78 12.11 -27.17
N LEU A 768 25.94 10.81 -26.97
CA LEU A 768 26.67 9.97 -27.91
C LEU A 768 25.74 8.83 -28.31
N ASN A 769 25.17 8.96 -29.52
CA ASN A 769 24.42 7.95 -30.28
C ASN A 769 22.89 8.07 -30.33
N GLY A 770 22.29 9.14 -29.82
CA GLY A 770 20.87 9.45 -30.11
C GLY A 770 19.84 8.57 -29.38
N GLU A 771 20.25 7.69 -28.48
CA GLU A 771 19.37 6.99 -27.53
C GLU A 771 19.59 7.59 -26.13
N THR A 772 18.56 8.28 -25.64
CA THR A 772 18.65 9.16 -24.47
C THR A 772 18.48 8.36 -23.17
N GLN A 773 19.52 8.21 -22.35
CA GLN A 773 19.34 7.89 -20.92
C GLN A 773 19.59 9.16 -20.11
N GLN A 774 18.49 9.85 -19.80
CA GLN A 774 18.47 11.17 -19.18
C GLN A 774 18.82 11.07 -17.68
N ALA A 775 20.08 11.31 -17.31
CA ALA A 775 20.42 11.53 -15.90
C ALA A 775 19.86 12.89 -15.45
N LYS A 776 18.66 12.88 -14.86
CA LYS A 776 18.02 14.10 -14.32
C LYS A 776 18.89 14.65 -13.18
N LYS A 777 19.38 15.89 -13.30
CA LYS A 777 20.12 16.58 -12.23
C LYS A 777 19.36 16.53 -10.89
N ARG A 778 20.08 16.25 -9.81
CA ARG A 778 19.53 16.22 -8.44
C ARG A 778 19.06 17.61 -8.00
N THR A 779 17.92 17.69 -7.30
CA THR A 779 17.31 18.97 -6.88
C THR A 779 17.26 19.13 -5.36
N GLU A 780 17.49 20.35 -4.86
CA GLU A 780 17.41 20.66 -3.42
C GLU A 780 15.97 20.65 -2.91
N LEU A 781 15.72 19.96 -1.81
CA LEU A 781 14.55 20.13 -0.97
C LEU A 781 14.83 21.26 0.04
N LYS A 782 14.29 22.45 -0.23
CA LYS A 782 14.53 23.64 0.61
C LYS A 782 13.57 23.68 1.80
N LEU A 783 14.14 23.84 3.00
CA LEU A 783 13.37 24.08 4.22
C LEU A 783 13.07 25.58 4.36
N ASN A 784 11.80 25.97 4.27
CA ASN A 784 11.38 27.37 4.36
C ASN A 784 11.15 27.79 5.81
N LYS A 785 11.97 28.72 6.33
CA LYS A 785 11.88 29.25 7.71
C LYS A 785 11.65 28.16 8.77
N PRO A 786 12.54 27.15 8.87
CA PRO A 786 12.29 25.97 9.69
C PRO A 786 12.40 26.25 11.19
N ASP A 787 11.38 25.87 11.98
CA ASP A 787 11.45 25.77 13.45
C ASP A 787 11.83 24.35 13.91
N ILE A 788 11.95 24.17 15.23
CA ILE A 788 12.15 22.87 15.87
C ILE A 788 11.02 21.90 15.50
N PRO A 789 11.32 20.74 14.88
CA PRO A 789 10.32 19.80 14.38
C PRO A 789 9.32 19.33 15.45
N THR A 790 9.79 19.08 16.67
CA THR A 790 8.96 18.58 17.78
C THR A 790 8.00 19.61 18.38
N ARG A 791 8.06 20.87 17.93
CA ARG A 791 7.07 21.90 18.29
C ARG A 791 5.84 21.86 17.39
N SER A 792 5.88 21.12 16.27
CA SER A 792 4.74 21.00 15.38
C SER A 792 3.60 20.22 16.06
N VAL A 793 2.36 20.72 15.89
CA VAL A 793 1.15 20.04 16.38
C VAL A 793 0.69 18.96 15.39
N ALA A 794 0.95 19.17 14.09
CA ALA A 794 0.59 18.22 13.05
C ALA A 794 1.71 17.19 12.85
N GLN A 795 1.34 15.93 12.61
CA GLN A 795 2.30 14.87 12.31
C GLN A 795 3.07 15.15 11.02
N ALA A 796 4.38 14.93 11.01
CA ALA A 796 5.22 15.02 9.81
C ALA A 796 4.78 14.00 8.77
N VAL A 797 4.74 14.43 7.50
CA VAL A 797 4.40 13.59 6.35
C VAL A 797 5.58 13.55 5.37
N PRO A 798 5.82 12.44 4.67
CA PRO A 798 6.83 12.37 3.63
C PRO A 798 6.60 13.46 2.58
N ASP A 799 7.61 14.26 2.30
CA ASP A 799 7.58 15.39 1.34
C ASP A 799 8.75 15.36 0.34
N SER A 800 9.77 14.55 0.59
CA SER A 800 10.86 14.30 -0.35
C SER A 800 10.51 13.27 -1.42
N GLN A 801 11.18 13.39 -2.57
CA GLN A 801 11.17 12.43 -3.68
C GLN A 801 12.58 11.90 -3.93
N THR A 802 12.70 10.75 -4.58
CA THR A 802 13.98 10.22 -5.07
C THR A 802 14.69 11.23 -5.96
N ASN A 803 16.03 11.23 -5.93
CA ASN A 803 16.87 12.18 -6.65
C ASN A 803 16.70 13.63 -6.17
N GLN A 804 16.46 13.80 -4.87
CA GLN A 804 16.56 15.08 -4.17
C GLN A 804 17.73 15.07 -3.18
N TYR A 805 18.12 16.24 -2.68
CA TYR A 805 19.02 16.34 -1.53
C TYR A 805 18.50 17.38 -0.56
N LEU A 806 18.93 17.27 0.69
CA LEU A 806 18.60 18.19 1.77
C LEU A 806 19.88 18.69 2.42
N LEU A 807 19.87 19.95 2.85
CA LEU A 807 20.97 20.55 3.60
C LEU A 807 20.61 20.60 5.09
N PHE A 808 21.53 20.17 5.95
CA PHE A 808 21.43 20.57 7.36
C PHE A 808 21.63 22.08 7.47
N VAL A 809 20.69 22.76 8.12
CA VAL A 809 20.67 24.22 8.27
C VAL A 809 20.29 24.59 9.70
N PRO A 810 20.65 25.79 10.20
CA PRO A 810 20.10 26.26 11.46
C PRO A 810 18.59 26.52 11.33
N THR A 811 17.89 26.48 12.45
CA THR A 811 16.51 26.96 12.57
C THR A 811 16.40 28.44 12.19
N ASP A 812 15.20 28.90 11.90
CA ASP A 812 14.93 30.29 11.57
C ASP A 812 15.28 31.23 12.74
N LEU A 813 15.83 32.40 12.41
CA LEU A 813 16.20 33.42 13.41
C LEU A 813 14.98 33.94 14.18
N GLY A 814 13.89 34.24 13.48
CA GLY A 814 12.66 34.74 14.12
C GLY A 814 12.08 33.70 15.08
N LYS A 815 11.97 32.45 14.65
CA LYS A 815 11.32 31.40 15.44
C LYS A 815 12.15 30.87 16.60
N ASP A 816 13.46 30.71 16.39
CA ASP A 816 14.32 29.99 17.35
C ASP A 816 15.70 30.63 17.57
N ALA A 817 15.91 31.87 17.13
CA ALA A 817 17.22 32.55 17.17
C ALA A 817 18.35 31.72 16.52
N ALA A 818 18.00 30.86 15.56
CA ALA A 818 18.91 29.95 14.87
C ALA A 818 19.70 29.02 15.80
N GLN A 819 19.14 28.57 16.92
CA GLN A 819 19.91 27.87 17.96
C GLN A 819 20.00 26.35 17.80
N SER A 820 19.19 25.75 16.90
CA SER A 820 19.17 24.31 16.63
C SER A 820 19.51 24.02 15.17
N THR A 821 20.11 22.86 14.89
CA THR A 821 20.37 22.38 13.53
C THR A 821 19.28 21.41 13.10
N VAL A 822 18.71 21.62 11.92
CA VAL A 822 17.60 20.83 11.34
C VAL A 822 17.96 20.31 9.94
N PRO A 823 17.35 19.20 9.48
CA PRO A 823 16.32 18.39 10.15
C PRO A 823 16.82 17.68 11.41
N PHE A 824 15.90 17.26 12.27
CA PHE A 824 16.21 16.26 13.29
C PHE A 824 16.32 14.88 12.65
N ILE A 825 16.79 13.88 13.39
CA ILE A 825 16.99 12.52 12.90
C ILE A 825 15.96 11.61 13.57
N ASP A 826 15.14 10.92 12.80
CA ASP A 826 14.20 9.92 13.33
C ASP A 826 14.96 8.66 13.75
N THR A 827 14.85 8.27 15.02
CA THR A 827 15.53 7.10 15.59
C THR A 827 14.58 5.92 15.83
N GLN A 828 13.32 6.05 15.42
CA GLN A 828 12.33 4.99 15.53
C GLN A 828 12.71 3.80 14.64
N SER A 829 12.31 2.60 15.06
CA SER A 829 12.60 1.40 14.30
C SER A 829 11.56 1.11 13.23
N VAL A 830 12.06 0.85 12.02
CA VAL A 830 11.26 0.40 10.88
C VAL A 830 11.39 -1.11 10.80
N GLU A 831 10.37 -1.81 11.28
CA GLU A 831 10.32 -3.27 11.40
C GLU A 831 8.94 -3.75 10.91
N PRO A 832 8.86 -4.33 9.70
CA PRO A 832 7.63 -4.95 9.23
C PRO A 832 7.20 -6.11 10.15
N LYS A 833 5.91 -6.20 10.47
CA LYS A 833 5.33 -7.31 11.25
C LYS A 833 4.15 -7.91 10.50
N PRO A 834 4.22 -9.19 10.04
CA PRO A 834 5.29 -10.13 10.32
C PRO A 834 6.59 -9.75 9.57
N PRO A 835 7.76 -10.24 10.04
CA PRO A 835 9.01 -10.07 9.32
C PRO A 835 8.89 -10.64 7.90
N VAL A 836 9.31 -9.85 6.91
CA VAL A 836 9.31 -10.24 5.50
C VAL A 836 10.66 -9.91 4.86
N PRO A 837 11.02 -10.58 3.75
CA PRO A 837 12.20 -10.19 2.99
C PRO A 837 12.07 -8.76 2.47
N ILE A 838 13.19 -8.05 2.47
CA ILE A 838 13.31 -6.66 2.06
C ILE A 838 14.10 -6.61 0.76
N SER A 839 13.60 -5.89 -0.24
CA SER A 839 14.28 -5.69 -1.53
C SER A 839 15.04 -4.36 -1.60
N GLY A 840 14.75 -3.43 -0.71
CA GLY A 840 15.32 -2.09 -0.79
C GLY A 840 15.22 -1.29 0.50
N ALA A 841 15.91 -0.16 0.51
CA ALA A 841 15.85 0.81 1.59
C ALA A 841 15.97 2.23 1.02
N GLY A 842 15.41 3.19 1.74
CA GLY A 842 15.49 4.59 1.37
C GLY A 842 15.79 5.48 2.56
N ILE A 843 16.37 6.64 2.27
CA ILE A 843 16.51 7.75 3.21
C ILE A 843 15.70 8.93 2.67
N PHE A 844 14.82 9.47 3.50
CA PHE A 844 13.83 10.45 3.07
C PHE A 844 13.60 11.50 4.16
N HIS A 845 13.01 12.62 3.77
CA HIS A 845 12.58 13.66 4.68
C HIS A 845 11.06 13.57 4.86
N LYS A 846 10.62 13.79 6.11
CA LYS A 846 9.22 14.04 6.45
C LYS A 846 9.12 15.31 7.28
N GLY A 847 8.15 16.17 6.97
CA GLY A 847 8.03 17.46 7.64
C GLY A 847 6.66 18.12 7.47
N ARG A 848 6.60 19.36 7.96
CA ARG A 848 5.49 20.30 7.76
C ARG A 848 6.10 21.65 7.41
N ASP A 849 5.39 22.43 6.60
CA ASP A 849 5.87 23.75 6.21
C ASP A 849 6.13 24.64 7.43
N GLY A 850 7.22 25.40 7.39
CA GLY A 850 7.69 26.20 8.51
C GLY A 850 8.37 25.43 9.66
N PHE A 851 8.55 24.11 9.55
CA PHE A 851 9.29 23.29 10.52
C PHE A 851 10.45 22.56 9.84
N GLY A 852 11.47 22.20 10.62
CA GLY A 852 12.68 21.56 10.10
C GLY A 852 12.53 20.08 9.71
N GLY A 853 11.44 19.42 10.11
CA GLY A 853 11.18 18.00 9.83
C GLY A 853 12.21 17.00 10.37
N PHE A 854 12.11 15.76 9.89
CA PHE A 854 12.94 14.63 10.30
C PHE A 854 13.55 13.92 9.09
N LEU A 855 14.85 13.66 9.15
CA LEU A 855 15.56 12.73 8.29
C LEU A 855 15.30 11.30 8.79
N SER A 856 14.74 10.46 7.93
CA SER A 856 14.19 9.15 8.32
C SER A 856 14.61 8.05 7.35
N LEU A 857 14.64 6.80 7.83
CA LEU A 857 14.82 5.62 6.99
C LEU A 857 13.47 4.97 6.67
N LYS A 858 13.39 4.30 5.53
CA LYS A 858 12.28 3.41 5.16
C LYS A 858 12.80 2.14 4.51
N LEU A 859 11.98 1.09 4.55
CA LEU A 859 12.25 -0.19 3.91
C LEU A 859 11.27 -0.43 2.77
N ILE A 860 11.73 -1.12 1.73
CA ILE A 860 10.92 -1.54 0.59
C ILE A 860 10.78 -3.07 0.66
N THR A 861 9.56 -3.54 0.85
CA THR A 861 9.29 -4.98 0.98
C THR A 861 9.49 -5.71 -0.35
N TYR A 862 9.84 -7.00 -0.28
CA TYR A 862 9.99 -7.83 -1.47
C TYR A 862 8.66 -7.96 -2.24
N ASN A 863 8.70 -7.85 -3.57
CA ASN A 863 7.54 -7.97 -4.42
C ASN A 863 7.23 -9.45 -4.74
N PHE A 864 6.19 -9.99 -4.12
CA PHE A 864 5.73 -11.37 -4.35
C PHE A 864 4.84 -11.54 -5.60
N GLU A 865 4.41 -10.45 -6.25
CA GLU A 865 3.49 -10.49 -7.40
C GLU A 865 3.93 -11.46 -8.51
N PRO A 866 5.22 -11.50 -8.91
CA PRO A 866 5.67 -12.41 -9.97
C PRO A 866 5.54 -13.90 -9.59
N GLN A 867 5.64 -14.24 -8.31
CA GLN A 867 5.57 -15.62 -7.80
C GLN A 867 4.13 -16.09 -7.54
N LEU A 868 3.14 -15.19 -7.55
CA LEU A 868 1.73 -15.56 -7.45
C LEU A 868 1.24 -16.18 -8.76
N HIS A 869 1.10 -17.51 -8.83
CA HIS A 869 0.52 -18.17 -9.99
C HIS A 869 0.05 -19.59 -9.68
N SER A 870 -0.78 -20.13 -10.57
CA SER A 870 -1.17 -21.54 -10.56
C SER A 870 -0.91 -22.16 -11.95
N ASP A 871 -0.72 -23.47 -12.00
CA ASP A 871 -0.67 -24.24 -13.26
C ASP A 871 -2.07 -24.64 -13.75
N LEU A 872 -3.13 -24.13 -13.13
CA LEU A 872 -4.50 -24.35 -13.56
C LEU A 872 -4.74 -23.60 -14.88
N PRO A 873 -5.52 -24.17 -15.82
CA PRO A 873 -5.87 -23.48 -17.05
C PRO A 873 -6.58 -22.16 -16.71
N PRO A 874 -6.24 -21.05 -17.37
CA PRO A 874 -6.93 -19.79 -17.14
C PRO A 874 -8.42 -19.97 -17.46
N ALA A 875 -9.29 -19.38 -16.65
CA ALA A 875 -10.72 -19.36 -16.95
C ALA A 875 -10.92 -18.81 -18.37
N PRO A 876 -11.85 -19.39 -19.18
CA PRO A 876 -12.26 -18.75 -20.42
C PRO A 876 -12.63 -17.29 -20.12
N PRO A 877 -12.24 -16.32 -20.96
CA PRO A 877 -12.75 -14.96 -20.80
C PRO A 877 -14.28 -15.04 -20.70
N ALA A 878 -14.90 -14.32 -19.77
CA ALA A 878 -16.34 -14.34 -19.60
C ALA A 878 -17.01 -13.88 -20.92
N ILE A 879 -17.44 -14.85 -21.74
CA ILE A 879 -18.24 -14.60 -22.94
C ILE A 879 -19.67 -14.43 -22.45
N GLY A 880 -20.09 -13.19 -22.26
CA GLY A 880 -21.40 -12.84 -21.73
C GLY A 880 -21.86 -11.43 -22.08
N LEU A 881 -21.38 -10.87 -23.20
CA LEU A 881 -21.93 -9.67 -23.86
C LEU A 881 -21.65 -9.78 -25.37
N SER A 882 -22.23 -10.81 -26.02
CA SER A 882 -22.36 -10.80 -27.49
C SER A 882 -23.83 -10.63 -27.82
N ASN A 883 -24.17 -9.45 -28.34
CA ASN A 883 -25.48 -9.13 -28.86
C ASN A 883 -25.86 -10.11 -29.97
N ASP A 884 -26.98 -10.81 -29.79
CA ASP A 884 -27.80 -11.29 -30.89
C ASP A 884 -28.42 -10.06 -31.58
N VAL A 885 -27.68 -9.48 -32.53
CA VAL A 885 -28.27 -8.66 -33.60
C VAL A 885 -28.29 -9.53 -34.84
N ASN A 886 -29.35 -10.33 -34.95
CA ASN A 886 -29.94 -10.77 -36.22
C ASN A 886 -31.24 -11.54 -35.94
N THR A 887 -32.26 -10.84 -35.46
CA THR A 887 -33.68 -11.12 -35.78
C THR A 887 -34.55 -9.97 -35.27
N MET A 888 -35.09 -9.21 -36.24
CA MET A 888 -36.10 -8.14 -36.21
C MET A 888 -35.58 -6.73 -36.52
#